data_AF-A0A418AQK6-F1
#
_entry.id   AF-A0A418AQK6-F1
#
_cell.length_a   1.000
_cell.length_b   1.000
_cell.length_c   1.000
_cell.angle_alpha   90.00
_cell.angle_beta   90.00
_cell.angle_gamma   90.00
#
_symmetry.space_group_name_H-M   'P 1'
#
loop_
_entity.id
_entity.type
_entity.pdbx_description
1 polymer ?
#
loop_
_entity_poly.entity_id
_entity_poly.type
_entity_poly.pdbx_seq_one_letter_code
_entity_poly.pdbx_strand_id
1 'polypeptide(L)'
;MTGRGVPAPLVAANTQWKMVPQTISRDKSLKSLDEAELNNMLNDPVGQKHIGNYAKKILTSESFYCWIEILEFRDAPSSGYQRSVAKHIYKKYIREGASMALGGLTREMVADYDQKLAVIDTALINQDFFAPIQKLCFDDMCRNTYHRFKSSPEFDLYKLELKDTYNKVTVDDFDYLELLGSGGFGRVVHARKKSTGKHYVKVRGGGRLHGTSPLPDRLAPPLSESLFVAVFGWSVSYVLRDMLDVWEFTMAGSWFDLAMKIQLKNGLLHEHQDQLDQITSEKDILQICNHPYILDMHYSFQTSAHAIIVTELVRGGDLNELMKTSKKGYLPEGRVRLYAAEIALALNHLHELGLIYRDLKPCNVLLGEDGHIVLADMGLATGLEEIRAKKREKERLAANESKDTEEAPASSRQLTDAEEQKRRDEENAAPSTNSQLQNIPKSFARPPDAKYTRRKTTVGTKGYMAPELISGKLLRREERPGYNYTIDYWSLGVTVYELVCGYQPFNLYNVLGDGFLAEIAQEVEVAKLSPRSQYRAELERMAAGVDYPEYVSEDVRDFINKLLDVNASSRMGCTARGFLDIMEHPYFKDLDWERLMVKHVQPEFTPTVKPLTDRKTYSNFWNMMAHFDARDKHFIRHDWYQDPPPEKQKAFEHWDYISPHTLKAELGIAAEMDESNRPYKILQLTGETAG
;
A
#
# COMPACT_ATOMS: atom_id res chain seq x y z
N MET A 1 -12.32 14.22 -57.54
CA MET A 1 -13.23 14.71 -56.48
C MET A 1 -13.33 13.62 -55.41
N THR A 2 -12.27 13.35 -54.63
CA THR A 2 -11.92 13.97 -53.33
C THR A 2 -13.05 13.91 -52.28
N GLY A 3 -13.26 12.73 -51.69
CA GLY A 3 -13.96 12.58 -50.42
C GLY A 3 -12.97 12.81 -49.28
N ARG A 4 -13.12 13.95 -48.58
CA ARG A 4 -12.26 14.40 -47.50
C ARG A 4 -12.38 13.46 -46.30
N GLY A 5 -11.24 12.95 -45.82
CA GLY A 5 -11.13 12.36 -44.49
C GLY A 5 -11.55 13.39 -43.44
N VAL A 6 -12.42 12.97 -42.54
CA VAL A 6 -12.81 13.77 -41.37
C VAL A 6 -11.55 13.87 -40.49
N PRO A 7 -11.02 15.07 -40.21
CA PRO A 7 -9.88 15.21 -39.31
C PRO A 7 -10.31 14.80 -37.91
N ALA A 8 -9.43 14.08 -37.21
CA ALA A 8 -9.57 13.83 -35.78
C ALA A 8 -9.89 15.14 -35.05
N PRO A 9 -10.84 15.15 -34.08
CA PRO A 9 -11.28 16.38 -33.46
C PRO A 9 -10.11 17.13 -32.82
N LEU A 10 -10.01 18.40 -33.18
CA LEU A 10 -9.04 19.44 -32.78
C LEU A 10 -9.03 19.78 -31.28
N VAL A 11 -9.43 18.86 -30.40
CA VAL A 11 -9.48 19.05 -28.94
C VAL A 11 -8.20 18.55 -28.25
N ALA A 12 -7.31 17.84 -28.97
CA ALA A 12 -6.00 17.41 -28.46
C ALA A 12 -4.96 18.55 -28.35
N ALA A 13 -5.26 19.75 -28.84
CA ALA A 13 -4.26 20.79 -29.03
C ALA A 13 -3.98 21.70 -27.82
N ASN A 14 -4.74 21.60 -26.72
CA ASN A 14 -4.57 22.50 -25.55
C ASN A 14 -4.61 21.83 -24.18
N THR A 15 -4.50 20.49 -24.09
CA THR A 15 -4.33 19.83 -22.80
C THR A 15 -2.84 19.84 -22.44
N GLN A 16 -2.43 20.69 -21.51
CA GLN A 16 -1.10 20.56 -20.91
C GLN A 16 -1.02 19.21 -20.18
N TRP A 17 -0.19 18.33 -20.74
CA TRP A 17 0.11 16.98 -20.26
C TRP A 17 0.83 17.05 -18.92
N LYS A 18 0.24 16.48 -17.87
CA LYS A 18 0.87 16.37 -16.55
C LYS A 18 0.53 15.03 -15.91
N MET A 19 1.08 13.95 -16.44
CA MET A 19 1.68 12.97 -15.53
C MET A 19 3.13 13.39 -15.38
N VAL A 20 3.39 14.28 -14.42
CA VAL A 20 4.76 14.51 -13.96
C VAL A 20 5.12 13.26 -13.16
N PRO A 21 6.23 12.57 -13.46
CA PRO A 21 6.72 11.47 -12.63
C PRO A 21 6.70 11.91 -11.16
N GLN A 22 5.89 11.26 -10.32
CA GLN A 22 5.82 11.65 -8.92
C GLN A 22 7.19 11.39 -8.28
N THR A 23 7.70 12.45 -7.65
CA THR A 23 9.06 12.60 -7.11
C THR A 23 10.18 12.73 -8.13
N ILE A 24 10.14 13.82 -8.89
CA ILE A 24 11.38 14.55 -9.20
C ILE A 24 11.96 15.02 -7.85
N SER A 25 12.70 14.14 -7.17
CA SER A 25 13.79 14.62 -6.35
C SER A 25 14.72 15.31 -7.34
N ARG A 26 14.70 16.64 -7.36
CA ARG A 26 15.87 17.37 -7.88
C ARG A 26 16.97 17.06 -6.88
N ASP A 27 17.62 15.92 -7.07
CA ASP A 27 18.82 15.63 -6.33
C ASP A 27 19.83 16.69 -6.73
N LYS A 28 20.03 17.66 -5.83
CA LYS A 28 20.85 18.84 -6.08
C LYS A 28 22.33 18.48 -6.21
N SER A 29 22.71 17.23 -5.92
CA SER A 29 24.05 16.72 -6.21
C SER A 29 24.27 16.34 -7.68
N LEU A 30 23.22 16.26 -8.50
CA LEU A 30 23.35 15.95 -9.93
C LEU A 30 23.86 17.20 -10.66
N LYS A 31 25.05 17.09 -11.24
CA LYS A 31 25.83 18.22 -11.75
C LYS A 31 25.49 18.57 -13.20
N SER A 32 24.83 17.67 -13.92
CA SER A 32 24.50 17.84 -15.35
C SER A 32 23.03 17.55 -15.67
N LEU A 33 22.53 18.14 -16.76
CA LEU A 33 21.20 17.83 -17.32
C LEU A 33 21.05 16.36 -17.68
N ASP A 34 22.15 15.73 -18.11
CA ASP A 34 22.19 14.32 -18.50
C ASP A 34 22.05 13.39 -17.29
N GLU A 35 22.72 13.70 -16.18
CA GLU A 35 22.53 12.98 -14.91
C GLU A 35 21.08 13.08 -14.41
N ALA A 36 20.47 14.26 -14.48
CA ALA A 36 19.06 14.42 -14.11
C ALA A 36 18.12 13.60 -15.01
N GLU A 37 18.37 13.57 -16.32
CA GLU A 37 17.55 12.81 -17.27
C GLU A 37 17.70 11.29 -17.07
N LEU A 38 18.93 10.81 -16.84
CA LEU A 38 19.18 9.40 -16.49
C LEU A 38 18.52 9.02 -15.17
N ASN A 39 18.67 9.83 -14.11
CA ASN A 39 18.04 9.54 -12.82
C ASN A 39 16.51 9.46 -12.95
N ASN A 40 15.90 10.34 -13.74
CA ASN A 40 14.47 10.26 -14.01
C ASN A 40 14.11 8.97 -14.74
N MET A 41 14.87 8.59 -15.78
CA MET A 41 14.65 7.34 -16.51
C MET A 41 14.77 6.10 -15.63
N LEU A 42 15.73 6.06 -14.72
CA LEU A 42 15.97 4.93 -13.83
C LEU A 42 14.94 4.77 -12.73
N ASN A 43 14.16 5.82 -12.44
CA ASN A 43 13.04 5.79 -11.50
C ASN A 43 11.67 5.76 -12.20
N ASP A 44 11.65 5.72 -13.55
CA ASP A 44 10.46 5.69 -14.38
C ASP A 44 10.30 4.33 -15.07
N PRO A 45 9.15 3.64 -14.99
CA PRO A 45 8.98 2.35 -15.63
C PRO A 45 9.23 2.33 -17.15
N VAL A 46 8.79 3.35 -17.90
CA VAL A 46 9.03 3.43 -19.36
C VAL A 46 10.53 3.62 -19.61
N GLY A 47 11.17 4.51 -18.84
CA GLY A 47 12.61 4.70 -18.84
C GLY A 47 13.37 3.41 -18.57
N GLN A 48 12.99 2.67 -17.51
CA GLN A 48 13.57 1.39 -17.12
C GLN A 48 13.46 0.35 -18.24
N LYS A 49 12.30 0.21 -18.89
CA LYS A 49 12.12 -0.69 -20.03
C LYS A 49 13.12 -0.39 -21.15
N HIS A 50 13.21 0.87 -21.56
CA HIS A 50 14.03 1.26 -22.71
C HIS A 50 15.52 1.21 -22.40
N ILE A 51 15.95 1.80 -21.29
CA ILE A 51 17.36 1.81 -20.91
C ILE A 51 17.85 0.42 -20.54
N GLY A 52 17.01 -0.42 -19.91
CA GLY A 52 17.33 -1.80 -19.59
C GLY A 52 17.50 -2.66 -20.84
N ASN A 53 16.57 -2.56 -21.80
CA ASN A 53 16.68 -3.24 -23.09
C ASN A 53 17.92 -2.80 -23.87
N TYR A 54 18.22 -1.49 -23.86
CA TYR A 54 19.41 -0.98 -24.50
C TYR A 54 20.69 -1.47 -23.81
N ALA A 55 20.75 -1.42 -22.47
CA ALA A 55 21.89 -1.93 -21.70
C ALA A 55 22.13 -3.42 -21.97
N LYS A 56 21.08 -4.22 -22.08
CA LYS A 56 21.16 -5.64 -22.49
C LYS A 56 21.71 -5.79 -23.90
N LYS A 57 21.23 -4.97 -24.85
CA LYS A 57 21.70 -4.96 -26.24
C LYS A 57 23.20 -4.66 -26.36
N ILE A 58 23.73 -3.75 -25.54
CA ILE A 58 25.14 -3.35 -25.57
C ILE A 58 26.02 -4.06 -24.53
N LEU A 59 25.47 -5.05 -23.82
CA LEU A 59 26.17 -5.85 -22.80
C LEU A 59 26.74 -5.02 -21.63
N THR A 60 25.93 -4.09 -21.11
CA THR A 60 26.24 -3.24 -19.93
C THR A 60 25.11 -3.28 -18.88
N SER A 61 24.40 -4.40 -18.79
CA SER A 61 23.15 -4.51 -18.04
C SER A 61 23.33 -4.78 -16.54
N GLU A 62 24.53 -5.10 -16.07
CA GLU A 62 24.84 -5.43 -14.68
C GLU A 62 24.49 -4.28 -13.73
N SER A 63 24.98 -3.07 -14.05
CA SER A 63 24.70 -1.85 -13.28
C SER A 63 23.21 -1.48 -13.29
N PHE A 64 22.51 -1.75 -14.39
CA PHE A 64 21.06 -1.53 -14.48
C PHE A 64 20.30 -2.51 -13.58
N TYR A 65 20.58 -3.81 -13.66
CA TYR A 65 19.87 -4.80 -12.84
C TYR A 65 20.17 -4.64 -11.35
N CYS A 66 21.42 -4.31 -10.98
CA CYS A 66 21.75 -3.99 -9.60
C CYS A 66 20.99 -2.76 -9.09
N TRP A 67 20.88 -1.70 -9.92
CA TRP A 67 20.06 -0.53 -9.59
C TRP A 67 18.60 -0.90 -9.30
N ILE A 68 17.99 -1.72 -10.17
CA ILE A 68 16.59 -2.15 -10.01
C ILE A 68 16.40 -2.97 -8.71
N GLU A 69 17.31 -3.89 -8.41
CA GLU A 69 17.24 -4.67 -7.17
C GLU A 69 17.48 -3.82 -5.91
N ILE A 70 18.32 -2.77 -5.99
CA ILE A 70 18.47 -1.80 -4.90
C ILE A 70 17.18 -1.00 -4.69
N LEU A 71 16.45 -0.65 -5.76
CA LEU A 71 15.11 -0.05 -5.61
C LEU A 71 14.15 -1.02 -4.91
N GLU A 72 14.14 -2.30 -5.29
CA GLU A 72 13.33 -3.32 -4.60
C GLU A 72 13.69 -3.47 -3.11
N PHE A 73 14.99 -3.41 -2.78
CA PHE A 73 15.47 -3.43 -1.39
C PHE A 73 14.95 -2.23 -0.59
N ARG A 74 14.87 -1.04 -1.21
CA ARG A 74 14.36 0.18 -0.58
C ARG A 74 12.86 0.14 -0.37
N ASP A 75 12.15 -0.48 -1.31
CA ASP A 75 10.69 -0.65 -1.30
C ASP A 75 10.23 -1.94 -0.59
N ALA A 76 11.15 -2.64 0.08
CA ALA A 76 10.89 -3.89 0.76
C ALA A 76 9.81 -3.74 1.87
N PRO A 77 8.79 -4.61 1.92
CA PRO A 77 7.67 -4.48 2.84
C PRO A 77 8.00 -4.87 4.29
N SER A 78 9.12 -5.57 4.53
CA SER A 78 9.57 -5.92 5.89
C SER A 78 11.07 -5.99 5.98
N SER A 79 11.58 -5.89 7.21
CA SER A 79 13.00 -6.04 7.51
C SER A 79 13.54 -7.43 7.12
N GLY A 80 12.74 -8.50 7.29
CA GLY A 80 13.09 -9.85 6.85
C GLY A 80 13.22 -9.97 5.33
N TYR A 81 12.25 -9.41 4.58
CA TYR A 81 12.35 -9.35 3.12
C TYR A 81 13.54 -8.49 2.68
N GLN A 82 13.73 -7.34 3.31
CA GLN A 82 14.84 -6.43 3.06
C GLN A 82 16.20 -7.11 3.29
N ARG A 83 16.35 -7.89 4.37
CA ARG A 83 17.53 -8.74 4.63
C ARG A 83 17.76 -9.75 3.50
N SER A 84 16.70 -10.43 3.06
CA SER A 84 16.78 -11.42 1.99
C SER A 84 17.23 -10.78 0.66
N VAL A 85 16.66 -9.62 0.30
CA VAL A 85 17.06 -8.88 -0.91
C VAL A 85 18.51 -8.39 -0.78
N ALA A 86 18.92 -7.91 0.40
CA ALA A 86 20.31 -7.49 0.62
C ALA A 86 21.31 -8.65 0.45
N LYS A 87 21.01 -9.83 1.01
CA LYS A 87 21.82 -11.05 0.83
C LYS A 87 21.88 -11.42 -0.66
N HIS A 88 20.77 -11.28 -1.38
CA HIS A 88 20.70 -11.56 -2.82
C HIS A 88 21.59 -10.61 -3.64
N ILE A 89 21.44 -9.30 -3.46
CA ILE A 89 22.24 -8.27 -4.13
C ILE A 89 23.73 -8.52 -3.88
N TYR A 90 24.11 -8.72 -2.62
CA TYR A 90 25.49 -8.99 -2.25
C TYR A 90 26.05 -10.23 -2.95
N LYS A 91 25.33 -11.35 -2.93
CA LYS A 91 25.75 -12.61 -3.56
C LYS A 91 25.90 -12.49 -5.08
N LYS A 92 25.04 -11.70 -5.71
CA LYS A 92 24.92 -11.59 -7.16
C LYS A 92 25.88 -10.57 -7.78
N TYR A 93 26.16 -9.46 -7.08
CA TYR A 93 26.86 -8.30 -7.64
C TYR A 93 28.14 -7.88 -6.89
N ILE A 94 28.24 -8.12 -5.59
CA ILE A 94 29.26 -7.48 -4.74
C ILE A 94 30.38 -8.43 -4.32
N ARG A 95 30.02 -9.64 -3.85
CA ARG A 95 31.00 -10.58 -3.29
C ARG A 95 32.08 -10.96 -4.30
N GLU A 96 33.23 -11.40 -3.80
CA GLU A 96 34.27 -11.98 -4.64
C GLU A 96 33.71 -13.21 -5.42
N GLY A 97 33.95 -13.23 -6.74
CA GLY A 97 33.41 -14.26 -7.63
C GLY A 97 31.90 -14.16 -7.91
N ALA A 98 31.29 -12.99 -7.67
CA ALA A 98 29.90 -12.71 -8.05
C ALA A 98 29.65 -12.95 -9.55
N SER A 99 28.51 -13.58 -9.87
CA SER A 99 28.16 -13.94 -11.26
C SER A 99 27.86 -12.75 -12.15
N MET A 100 27.44 -11.62 -11.56
CA MET A 100 27.22 -10.35 -12.24
C MET A 100 28.02 -9.26 -11.52
N ALA A 101 29.31 -9.51 -11.25
CA ALA A 101 30.17 -8.59 -10.51
C ALA A 101 30.17 -7.19 -11.13
N LEU A 102 29.97 -6.16 -10.30
CA LEU A 102 29.97 -4.77 -10.76
C LEU A 102 31.39 -4.30 -11.08
N GLY A 103 31.52 -3.56 -12.18
CA GLY A 103 32.75 -2.85 -12.52
C GLY A 103 33.03 -1.72 -11.52
N GLY A 104 34.30 -1.56 -11.12
CA GLY A 104 34.73 -0.46 -10.26
C GLY A 104 34.59 -0.69 -8.75
N LEU A 105 34.18 -1.88 -8.31
CA LEU A 105 34.22 -2.26 -6.89
C LEU A 105 35.66 -2.28 -6.37
N THR A 106 35.94 -1.54 -5.30
CA THR A 106 37.24 -1.62 -4.61
C THR A 106 37.26 -2.79 -3.64
N ARG A 107 38.46 -3.31 -3.32
CA ARG A 107 38.62 -4.37 -2.31
C ARG A 107 38.08 -3.95 -0.94
N GLU A 108 38.21 -2.67 -0.61
CA GLU A 108 37.68 -2.09 0.62
C GLU A 108 36.15 -2.12 0.66
N MET A 109 35.49 -1.79 -0.46
CA MET A 109 34.02 -1.87 -0.56
C MET A 109 33.52 -3.30 -0.38
N VAL A 110 34.17 -4.28 -1.03
CA VAL A 110 33.78 -5.68 -0.90
C VAL A 110 33.93 -6.12 0.56
N ALA A 111 35.08 -5.85 1.18
CA ALA A 111 35.33 -6.19 2.58
C ALA A 111 34.34 -5.52 3.56
N ASP A 112 33.93 -4.28 3.30
CA ASP A 112 32.90 -3.59 4.09
C ASP A 112 31.54 -4.31 3.99
N TYR A 113 31.11 -4.70 2.78
CA TYR A 113 29.88 -5.47 2.63
C TYR A 113 29.99 -6.89 3.18
N ASP A 114 31.15 -7.56 3.10
CA ASP A 114 31.37 -8.86 3.75
C ASP A 114 31.09 -8.77 5.26
N GLN A 115 31.60 -7.73 5.92
CA GLN A 115 31.37 -7.48 7.35
C GLN A 115 29.91 -7.15 7.65
N LYS A 116 29.30 -6.24 6.87
CA LYS A 116 27.88 -5.87 7.03
C LYS A 116 26.95 -7.07 6.86
N LEU A 117 27.24 -7.95 5.90
CA LEU A 117 26.44 -9.13 5.60
C LEU A 117 26.62 -10.25 6.64
N ALA A 118 27.78 -10.34 7.29
CA ALA A 118 28.04 -11.33 8.33
C ALA A 118 27.15 -11.14 9.57
N VAL A 119 26.75 -9.90 9.88
CA VAL A 119 25.91 -9.57 11.05
C VAL A 119 24.48 -9.17 10.67
N ILE A 120 24.10 -9.34 9.41
CA ILE A 120 22.87 -8.77 8.83
C ILE A 120 21.58 -9.25 9.51
N ASP A 121 21.60 -10.45 10.10
CA ASP A 121 20.44 -11.01 10.81
C ASP A 121 20.20 -10.33 12.17
N THR A 122 21.21 -9.61 12.69
CA THR A 122 21.14 -8.87 13.96
C THR A 122 21.31 -7.36 13.79
N ALA A 123 21.78 -6.90 12.63
CA ALA A 123 22.10 -5.51 12.38
C ALA A 123 20.88 -4.70 11.93
N LEU A 124 20.86 -3.41 12.28
CA LEU A 124 19.88 -2.46 11.78
C LEU A 124 20.22 -2.11 10.33
N ILE A 125 19.31 -2.43 9.41
CA ILE A 125 19.41 -2.07 8.00
C ILE A 125 18.52 -0.87 7.73
N ASN A 126 19.03 0.09 6.96
CA ASN A 126 18.26 1.25 6.52
C ASN A 126 18.21 1.31 4.99
N GLN A 127 17.40 2.22 4.45
CA GLN A 127 17.23 2.37 2.99
C GLN A 127 18.52 2.80 2.26
N ASP A 128 19.47 3.40 2.98
CA ASP A 128 20.74 3.88 2.42
C ASP A 128 21.86 2.84 2.50
N PHE A 129 21.55 1.60 2.92
CA PHE A 129 22.52 0.52 3.08
C PHE A 129 23.35 0.26 1.81
N PHE A 130 22.74 0.40 0.64
CA PHE A 130 23.39 0.26 -0.67
C PHE A 130 23.72 1.60 -1.34
N ALA A 131 23.64 2.75 -0.66
CA ALA A 131 23.89 4.06 -1.28
C ALA A 131 25.23 4.17 -2.03
N PRO A 132 26.38 3.65 -1.51
CA PRO A 132 27.64 3.64 -2.25
C PRO A 132 27.58 2.81 -3.54
N ILE A 133 26.93 1.64 -3.48
CA ILE A 133 26.76 0.73 -4.64
C ILE A 133 25.79 1.34 -5.65
N GLN A 134 24.71 1.97 -5.18
CA GLN A 134 23.73 2.65 -6.01
C GLN A 134 24.39 3.79 -6.81
N LYS A 135 25.25 4.58 -6.15
CA LYS A 135 26.04 5.62 -6.82
C LYS A 135 27.01 5.04 -7.85
N LEU A 136 27.71 3.95 -7.52
CA LEU A 136 28.61 3.26 -8.46
C LEU A 136 27.87 2.81 -9.73
N CYS A 137 26.69 2.18 -9.57
CA CYS A 137 25.84 1.78 -10.68
C CYS A 137 25.40 2.97 -11.54
N PHE A 138 25.03 4.08 -10.90
CA PHE A 138 24.62 5.30 -11.58
C PHE A 138 25.75 5.91 -12.42
N ASP A 139 26.93 6.07 -11.83
CA ASP A 139 28.11 6.65 -12.49
C ASP A 139 28.58 5.78 -13.66
N ASP A 140 28.50 4.45 -13.52
CA ASP A 140 28.78 3.51 -14.59
C ASP A 140 27.76 3.62 -15.74
N MET A 141 26.46 3.60 -15.44
CA MET A 141 25.42 3.74 -16.46
C MET A 141 25.50 5.08 -17.17
N CYS A 142 25.80 6.17 -16.47
CA CYS A 142 25.97 7.48 -17.09
C CYS A 142 27.09 7.46 -18.13
N ARG A 143 28.25 6.92 -17.76
CA ARG A 143 29.43 6.88 -18.63
C ARG A 143 29.30 5.88 -19.79
N ASN A 144 28.79 4.69 -19.51
CA ASN A 144 28.91 3.55 -20.42
C ASN A 144 27.63 3.23 -21.20
N THR A 145 26.46 3.64 -20.70
CA THR A 145 25.16 3.27 -21.27
C THR A 145 24.39 4.48 -21.78
N TYR A 146 24.20 5.49 -20.93
CA TYR A 146 23.24 6.57 -21.16
C TYR A 146 23.59 7.46 -22.35
N HIS A 147 24.82 7.94 -22.46
CA HIS A 147 25.20 8.81 -23.60
C HIS A 147 25.06 8.08 -24.95
N ARG A 148 25.30 6.76 -24.97
CA ARG A 148 25.11 5.92 -26.17
C ARG A 148 23.63 5.73 -26.48
N PHE A 149 22.82 5.45 -25.45
CA PHE A 149 21.37 5.36 -25.58
C PHE A 149 20.79 6.66 -26.11
N LYS A 150 21.14 7.81 -25.52
CA LYS A 150 20.69 9.15 -25.94
C LYS A 150 21.02 9.48 -27.40
N SER A 151 22.11 8.93 -27.93
CA SER A 151 22.52 9.11 -29.33
C SER A 151 21.93 8.07 -30.29
N SER A 152 21.08 7.17 -29.80
CA SER A 152 20.55 6.03 -30.55
C SER A 152 19.09 6.25 -31.00
N PRO A 153 18.64 5.61 -32.10
CA PRO A 153 17.24 5.64 -32.52
C PRO A 153 16.25 5.16 -31.45
N GLU A 154 16.70 4.29 -30.54
CA GLU A 154 15.89 3.79 -29.43
C GLU A 154 15.50 4.90 -28.44
N PHE A 155 16.28 5.98 -28.33
CA PHE A 155 15.92 7.13 -27.52
C PHE A 155 14.73 7.91 -28.09
N ASP A 156 14.63 8.01 -29.42
CA ASP A 156 13.49 8.63 -30.08
C ASP A 156 12.22 7.81 -29.87
N LEU A 157 12.33 6.47 -29.92
CA LEU A 157 11.25 5.55 -29.57
C LEU A 157 10.83 5.70 -28.11
N TYR A 158 11.79 5.81 -27.19
CA TYR A 158 11.52 6.11 -25.79
C TYR A 158 10.73 7.42 -25.63
N LYS A 159 11.12 8.51 -26.30
CA LYS A 159 10.39 9.78 -26.20
C LYS A 159 8.97 9.69 -26.73
N LEU A 160 8.76 8.92 -27.80
CA LEU A 160 7.43 8.67 -28.35
C LEU A 160 6.57 7.83 -27.40
N GLU A 161 7.10 6.70 -26.91
CA GLU A 161 6.39 5.80 -26.01
C GLU A 161 6.15 6.42 -24.64
N LEU A 162 7.07 7.26 -24.13
CA LEU A 162 6.87 8.04 -22.91
C LEU A 162 5.66 8.96 -23.05
N LYS A 163 5.52 9.62 -24.21
CA LYS A 163 4.37 10.48 -24.49
C LYS A 163 3.09 9.66 -24.59
N ASP A 164 3.12 8.52 -25.28
CA ASP A 164 1.92 7.72 -25.53
C ASP A 164 1.44 6.93 -24.31
N THR A 165 2.37 6.38 -23.52
CA THR A 165 2.08 5.55 -22.34
C THR A 165 1.48 6.36 -21.21
N TYR A 166 1.95 7.59 -21.03
CA TYR A 166 1.43 8.53 -20.05
C TYR A 166 0.29 9.40 -20.62
N ASN A 167 -0.26 9.05 -21.80
CA ASN A 167 -1.55 9.59 -22.22
C ASN A 167 -2.63 9.25 -21.17
N LYS A 168 -3.64 10.12 -21.04
CA LYS A 168 -4.66 10.00 -20.01
C LYS A 168 -5.47 8.72 -20.18
N VAL A 169 -5.47 7.87 -19.14
CA VAL A 169 -6.46 6.80 -18.97
C VAL A 169 -7.85 7.42 -18.93
N THR A 170 -8.79 6.83 -19.65
CA THR A 170 -10.16 7.32 -19.80
C THR A 170 -11.18 6.26 -19.41
N VAL A 171 -12.44 6.67 -19.31
CA VAL A 171 -13.57 5.75 -19.08
C VAL A 171 -13.76 4.75 -20.23
N ASP A 172 -13.25 5.04 -21.42
CA ASP A 172 -13.43 4.16 -22.58
C ASP A 172 -12.47 2.97 -22.56
N ASP A 173 -11.40 3.04 -21.76
CA ASP A 173 -10.42 1.97 -21.56
C ASP A 173 -10.94 0.85 -20.65
N PHE A 174 -12.20 0.90 -20.21
CA PHE A 174 -12.79 -0.08 -19.31
C PHE A 174 -14.13 -0.64 -19.80
N ASP A 175 -14.32 -1.94 -19.55
CA ASP A 175 -15.61 -2.61 -19.51
C ASP A 175 -16.19 -2.51 -18.09
N TYR A 176 -17.51 -2.38 -17.98
CA TYR A 176 -18.21 -2.15 -16.73
C TYR A 176 -19.19 -3.29 -16.47
N LEU A 177 -19.09 -3.92 -15.32
CA LEU A 177 -19.81 -5.15 -15.02
C LEU A 177 -20.96 -4.90 -14.02
N GLU A 178 -20.66 -4.75 -12.74
CA GLU A 178 -21.69 -4.62 -11.71
C GLU A 178 -21.38 -3.56 -10.66
N LEU A 179 -22.42 -3.09 -9.98
CA LEU A 179 -22.29 -2.21 -8.83
C LEU A 179 -21.89 -3.06 -7.60
N LEU A 180 -20.74 -2.74 -7.01
CA LEU A 180 -20.23 -3.37 -5.79
C LEU A 180 -20.70 -2.63 -4.54
N GLY A 181 -20.82 -1.31 -4.61
CA GLY A 181 -21.21 -0.49 -3.47
C GLY A 181 -21.67 0.91 -3.84
N SER A 182 -22.42 1.53 -2.94
CA SER A 182 -23.04 2.85 -3.11
C SER A 182 -22.79 3.72 -1.88
N GLY A 183 -22.21 4.91 -2.08
CA GLY A 183 -22.06 5.96 -1.06
C GLY A 183 -22.90 7.20 -1.37
N GLY A 184 -22.76 8.24 -0.55
CA GLY A 184 -23.58 9.47 -0.63
C GLY A 184 -23.40 10.30 -1.90
N PHE A 185 -22.21 10.29 -2.51
CA PHE A 185 -21.91 10.99 -3.78
C PHE A 185 -21.01 10.18 -4.72
N GLY A 186 -20.90 8.87 -4.47
CA GLY A 186 -20.06 7.98 -5.25
C GLY A 186 -20.56 6.54 -5.31
N ARG A 187 -20.00 5.79 -6.25
CA ARG A 187 -20.35 4.39 -6.55
C ARG A 187 -19.06 3.61 -6.70
N VAL A 188 -19.06 2.35 -6.30
CA VAL A 188 -17.96 1.41 -6.56
C VAL A 188 -18.47 0.36 -7.53
N VAL A 189 -17.78 0.20 -8.65
CA VAL A 189 -18.19 -0.66 -9.76
C VAL A 189 -17.08 -1.66 -10.04
N HIS A 190 -17.45 -2.90 -10.31
CA HIS A 190 -16.56 -3.88 -10.89
C HIS A 190 -16.30 -3.50 -12.35
N ALA A 191 -15.05 -3.14 -12.65
CA ALA A 191 -14.61 -2.76 -13.98
C ALA A 191 -13.48 -3.69 -14.45
N ARG A 192 -13.22 -3.66 -15.74
CA ARG A 192 -12.19 -4.48 -16.38
C ARG A 192 -11.49 -3.66 -17.44
N LYS A 193 -10.16 -3.65 -17.45
CA LYS A 193 -9.43 -2.86 -18.44
C LYS A 193 -9.50 -3.52 -19.84
N LYS A 194 -9.88 -2.76 -20.87
CA LYS A 194 -9.91 -3.18 -22.28
C LYS A 194 -8.48 -3.24 -22.85
N SER A 195 -7.76 -4.32 -22.52
CA SER A 195 -6.48 -4.77 -23.10
C SER A 195 -5.20 -3.92 -22.92
N THR A 196 -4.12 -4.59 -22.49
CA THR A 196 -2.74 -4.40 -23.01
C THR A 196 -2.09 -5.72 -23.46
N GLY A 197 -2.82 -6.85 -23.44
CA GLY A 197 -2.34 -8.14 -23.95
C GLY A 197 -1.35 -8.89 -23.04
N LYS A 198 -0.92 -8.31 -21.91
CA LYS A 198 -0.15 -8.98 -20.86
C LYS A 198 -0.50 -8.37 -19.50
N HIS A 199 -1.15 -9.14 -18.64
CA HIS A 199 -1.38 -8.77 -17.24
C HIS A 199 -0.68 -9.81 -16.36
N TYR A 200 0.21 -9.34 -15.49
CA TYR A 200 0.88 -10.19 -14.52
C TYR A 200 0.24 -9.96 -13.16
N VAL A 201 -0.31 -11.02 -12.58
CA VAL A 201 -0.82 -10.98 -11.20
C VAL A 201 0.40 -10.92 -10.29
N LYS A 202 0.48 -9.91 -9.42
CA LYS A 202 1.39 -9.96 -8.27
C LYS A 202 0.88 -11.10 -7.39
N VAL A 203 1.46 -12.28 -7.53
CA VAL A 203 1.19 -13.40 -6.62
C VAL A 203 1.72 -12.98 -5.25
N ARG A 204 0.84 -12.38 -4.44
CA ARG A 204 1.12 -12.06 -3.04
C ARG A 204 1.01 -13.37 -2.24
N GLY A 205 1.96 -14.28 -2.43
CA GLY A 205 2.13 -15.49 -1.63
C GLY A 205 1.21 -16.68 -1.96
N GLY A 206 1.82 -17.79 -2.37
CA GLY A 206 1.59 -19.15 -1.81
C GLY A 206 0.24 -19.87 -1.85
N GLY A 207 -0.82 -19.39 -2.51
CA GLY A 207 -2.09 -20.13 -2.57
C GLY A 207 -2.02 -21.34 -3.51
N ARG A 208 -2.07 -22.58 -2.98
CA ARG A 208 -2.34 -23.78 -3.80
C ARG A 208 -3.77 -23.69 -4.34
N LEU A 209 -3.93 -23.69 -5.65
CA LEU A 209 -5.22 -23.94 -6.28
C LEU A 209 -5.66 -25.37 -5.95
N HIS A 210 -6.70 -25.52 -5.12
CA HIS A 210 -7.29 -26.83 -4.86
C HIS A 210 -7.95 -27.37 -6.14
N GLY A 211 -7.31 -28.39 -6.72
CA GLY A 211 -7.86 -29.20 -7.81
C GLY A 211 -9.18 -29.84 -7.43
N THR A 212 -10.13 -29.72 -8.35
CA THR A 212 -11.47 -30.30 -8.33
C THR A 212 -11.46 -31.83 -8.27
N SER A 213 -12.45 -32.37 -7.55
CA SER A 213 -12.82 -33.79 -7.46
C SER A 213 -12.91 -34.50 -8.84
N PRO A 214 -12.64 -35.81 -8.92
CA PRO A 214 -12.54 -36.54 -10.19
C PRO A 214 -13.91 -36.74 -10.85
N LEU A 215 -14.01 -36.43 -12.15
CA LEU A 215 -15.14 -36.82 -13.00
C LEU A 215 -15.01 -38.30 -13.38
N PRO A 216 -16.14 -39.04 -13.49
CA PRO A 216 -16.15 -40.48 -13.69
C PRO A 216 -15.90 -40.87 -15.16
N ASP A 217 -15.18 -41.98 -15.31
CA ASP A 217 -15.01 -42.73 -16.56
C ASP A 217 -16.36 -42.99 -17.24
N ARG A 218 -16.50 -42.64 -18.52
CA ARG A 218 -16.91 -43.54 -19.62
C ARG A 218 -17.23 -42.81 -20.93
N LEU A 219 -16.81 -43.49 -22.01
CA LEU A 219 -17.30 -43.45 -23.40
C LEU A 219 -16.75 -42.35 -24.32
N ALA A 220 -15.62 -42.69 -24.98
CA ALA A 220 -15.31 -42.25 -26.33
C ALA A 220 -15.32 -43.45 -27.29
N PRO A 221 -15.86 -43.30 -28.51
CA PRO A 221 -15.35 -44.00 -29.70
C PRO A 221 -15.13 -42.98 -30.87
N PRO A 222 -14.52 -43.35 -32.02
CA PRO A 222 -13.16 -42.91 -32.34
C PRO A 222 -13.03 -42.07 -33.63
N LEU A 223 -11.89 -41.37 -33.71
CA LEU A 223 -11.07 -41.00 -34.88
C LEU A 223 -11.73 -40.55 -36.20
N SER A 224 -11.27 -39.39 -36.68
CA SER A 224 -10.60 -39.34 -38.00
C SER A 224 -9.55 -38.22 -38.04
N GLU A 225 -8.32 -38.62 -38.35
CA GLU A 225 -7.15 -37.78 -38.61
C GLU A 225 -7.29 -37.04 -39.96
N SER A 226 -7.00 -35.74 -40.02
CA SER A 226 -6.40 -35.11 -41.20
C SER A 226 -5.71 -33.78 -40.84
N LEU A 227 -4.45 -33.63 -41.29
CA LEU A 227 -3.47 -32.53 -41.14
C LEU A 227 -2.54 -32.64 -39.91
N PHE A 228 -1.40 -33.37 -39.93
CA PHE A 228 -0.17 -33.24 -40.76
C PHE A 228 0.37 -31.78 -40.73
N VAL A 229 1.58 -31.39 -40.30
CA VAL A 229 2.93 -31.97 -40.01
C VAL A 229 3.68 -30.90 -39.18
N ALA A 230 4.27 -31.17 -38.01
CA ALA A 230 5.66 -31.62 -37.76
C ALA A 230 6.76 -30.63 -38.24
N VAL A 231 7.94 -30.41 -37.64
CA VAL A 231 8.69 -30.88 -36.44
C VAL A 231 10.02 -30.07 -36.49
N PHE A 232 10.68 -29.74 -35.37
CA PHE A 232 12.00 -30.24 -34.92
C PHE A 232 12.35 -29.47 -33.61
N GLY A 233 12.79 -30.06 -32.49
CA GLY A 233 13.00 -31.47 -32.12
C GLY A 233 14.00 -31.64 -30.95
N TRP A 234 13.78 -32.68 -30.12
CA TRP A 234 14.72 -33.47 -29.28
C TRP A 234 15.40 -32.80 -28.05
N SER A 235 15.63 -33.41 -26.87
CA SER A 235 15.44 -34.77 -26.33
C SER A 235 15.56 -34.75 -24.78
N VAL A 236 15.00 -35.79 -24.17
CA VAL A 236 14.77 -36.16 -22.75
C VAL A 236 16.02 -36.36 -21.89
N SER A 237 15.93 -36.06 -20.58
CA SER A 237 16.44 -36.92 -19.49
C SER A 237 15.71 -36.66 -18.17
N TYR A 238 15.14 -37.73 -17.62
CA TYR A 238 14.48 -37.84 -16.31
C TYR A 238 15.46 -37.57 -15.16
N VAL A 239 15.00 -36.90 -14.10
CA VAL A 239 15.12 -37.27 -12.66
C VAL A 239 14.63 -36.07 -11.81
N LEU A 240 13.83 -36.37 -10.77
CA LEU A 240 13.15 -35.48 -9.79
C LEU A 240 11.77 -34.92 -10.20
N ARG A 241 10.76 -35.78 -10.06
CA ARG A 241 9.39 -35.38 -9.73
C ARG A 241 9.35 -35.01 -8.25
N ASP A 242 9.24 -33.72 -7.96
CA ASP A 242 8.38 -33.09 -6.96
C ASP A 242 8.79 -31.60 -6.86
N MET A 243 7.80 -30.70 -6.81
CA MET A 243 7.92 -29.23 -6.83
C MET A 243 8.12 -28.55 -8.20
N LEU A 244 7.08 -28.53 -9.03
CA LEU A 244 6.93 -27.52 -10.08
C LEU A 244 5.44 -27.20 -10.28
N ASP A 245 4.98 -26.11 -9.65
CA ASP A 245 3.78 -25.38 -10.10
C ASP A 245 4.20 -23.93 -10.43
N VAL A 246 5.02 -23.79 -11.48
CA VAL A 246 5.01 -22.56 -12.29
C VAL A 246 4.19 -22.91 -13.50
N TRP A 247 2.89 -22.59 -13.44
CA TRP A 247 2.03 -22.76 -14.59
C TRP A 247 2.31 -21.63 -15.58
N GLU A 248 2.89 -21.96 -16.72
CA GLU A 248 2.85 -21.14 -17.92
C GLU A 248 1.39 -21.14 -18.42
N PHE A 249 0.57 -20.22 -17.91
CA PHE A 249 -0.73 -19.95 -18.49
C PHE A 249 -0.58 -18.90 -19.58
N THR A 250 -0.50 -19.34 -20.84
CA THR A 250 -1.12 -18.57 -21.92
C THR A 250 -2.63 -18.65 -21.70
N MET A 251 -3.16 -17.87 -20.76
CA MET A 251 -4.59 -17.69 -20.63
C MET A 251 -5.07 -16.97 -21.88
N ALA A 252 -5.75 -17.71 -22.74
CA ALA A 252 -6.78 -17.14 -23.58
C ALA A 252 -7.75 -16.35 -22.67
N GLY A 253 -7.56 -15.04 -22.56
CA GLY A 253 -8.52 -14.11 -21.95
C GLY A 253 -8.53 -13.95 -20.43
N SER A 254 -7.38 -13.89 -19.72
CA SER A 254 -7.40 -13.40 -18.33
C SER A 254 -7.48 -11.88 -18.30
N TRP A 255 -8.70 -11.39 -18.14
CA TRP A 255 -8.97 -9.97 -17.96
C TRP A 255 -8.52 -9.51 -16.57
N PHE A 256 -8.05 -8.25 -16.45
CA PHE A 256 -7.71 -7.66 -15.15
C PHE A 256 -8.96 -7.04 -14.53
N ASP A 257 -9.56 -7.76 -13.58
CA ASP A 257 -10.75 -7.34 -12.85
C ASP A 257 -10.38 -6.35 -11.72
N LEU A 258 -11.10 -5.23 -11.67
CA LEU A 258 -10.77 -4.04 -10.89
C LEU A 258 -12.00 -3.52 -10.14
N ALA A 259 -11.78 -2.82 -9.03
CA ALA A 259 -12.80 -2.01 -8.40
C ALA A 259 -12.60 -0.54 -8.80
N MET A 260 -13.63 0.09 -9.36
CA MET A 260 -13.63 1.49 -9.78
C MET A 260 -14.57 2.30 -8.90
N LYS A 261 -14.00 3.16 -8.05
CA LYS A 261 -14.71 4.16 -7.26
C LYS A 261 -14.90 5.42 -8.12
N ILE A 262 -16.16 5.77 -8.38
CA ILE A 262 -16.59 6.90 -9.21
C ILE A 262 -17.27 7.90 -8.28
N GLN A 263 -16.73 9.11 -8.15
CA GLN A 263 -17.25 10.15 -7.26
C GLN A 263 -17.63 11.40 -8.05
N LEU A 264 -18.78 12.00 -7.72
CA LEU A 264 -19.19 13.29 -8.29
C LEU A 264 -18.29 14.40 -7.74
N LYS A 265 -17.70 15.20 -8.63
CA LYS A 265 -16.82 16.31 -8.25
C LYS A 265 -17.54 17.37 -7.42
N ASN A 266 -18.79 17.70 -7.76
CA ASN A 266 -19.58 18.63 -6.96
C ASN A 266 -19.92 18.09 -5.56
N GLY A 267 -20.05 16.76 -5.42
CA GLY A 267 -20.17 16.11 -4.11
C GLY A 267 -18.89 16.26 -3.27
N LEU A 268 -17.73 15.96 -3.86
CA LEU A 268 -16.43 16.15 -3.21
C LEU A 268 -16.18 17.63 -2.82
N LEU A 269 -16.47 18.55 -3.73
CA LEU A 269 -16.36 19.99 -3.49
C LEU A 269 -17.31 20.45 -2.38
N HIS A 270 -18.48 19.84 -2.26
CA HIS A 270 -19.43 20.13 -1.20
C HIS A 270 -18.97 19.58 0.16
N GLU A 271 -18.45 18.36 0.20
CA GLU A 271 -17.92 17.77 1.43
C GLU A 271 -16.68 18.52 1.95
N HIS A 272 -15.84 19.02 1.04
CA HIS A 272 -14.59 19.70 1.37
C HIS A 272 -14.62 21.22 1.11
N GLN A 273 -15.78 21.87 1.21
CA GLN A 273 -15.95 23.31 0.88
C GLN A 273 -14.90 24.22 1.54
N ASP A 274 -14.55 23.93 2.80
CA ASP A 274 -13.60 24.72 3.58
C ASP A 274 -12.14 24.27 3.41
N GLN A 275 -11.89 23.12 2.77
CA GLN A 275 -10.60 22.42 2.77
C GLN A 275 -10.36 21.69 1.44
N LEU A 276 -10.35 22.43 0.33
CA LEU A 276 -10.20 21.89 -1.03
C LEU A 276 -8.97 21.00 -1.23
N ASP A 277 -7.86 21.26 -0.51
CA ASP A 277 -6.65 20.43 -0.55
C ASP A 277 -6.86 18.99 -0.06
N GLN A 278 -7.99 18.70 0.61
CA GLN A 278 -8.32 17.33 1.06
C GLN A 278 -9.05 16.50 0.03
N ILE A 279 -9.52 17.11 -1.05
CA ILE A 279 -10.24 16.39 -2.11
C ILE A 279 -9.38 15.24 -2.66
N THR A 280 -8.05 15.42 -2.75
CA THR A 280 -7.12 14.40 -3.23
C THR A 280 -6.58 13.49 -2.13
N SER A 281 -6.92 13.71 -0.86
CA SER A 281 -6.25 13.07 0.29
C SER A 281 -6.35 11.55 0.24
N GLU A 282 -7.51 10.99 -0.10
CA GLU A 282 -7.69 9.53 -0.19
C GLU A 282 -6.74 8.91 -1.23
N LYS A 283 -6.77 9.45 -2.46
CA LYS A 283 -5.88 9.07 -3.56
C LYS A 283 -4.41 9.21 -3.15
N ASP A 284 -4.02 10.36 -2.63
CA ASP A 284 -2.62 10.67 -2.34
C ASP A 284 -2.07 9.79 -1.19
N ILE A 285 -2.91 9.37 -0.25
CA ILE A 285 -2.55 8.41 0.79
C ILE A 285 -2.36 7.02 0.18
N LEU A 286 -3.29 6.56 -0.67
CA LEU A 286 -3.14 5.27 -1.36
C LEU A 286 -1.87 5.23 -2.23
N GLN A 287 -1.46 6.36 -2.84
CA GLN A 287 -0.22 6.44 -3.63
C GLN A 287 1.05 6.14 -2.84
N ILE A 288 1.10 6.51 -1.56
CA ILE A 288 2.30 6.34 -0.72
C ILE A 288 2.25 5.07 0.13
N CYS A 289 1.11 4.37 0.16
CA CYS A 289 0.98 3.11 0.88
C CYS A 289 1.42 1.96 -0.01
N ASN A 290 2.48 1.24 0.40
CA ASN A 290 2.91 -0.01 -0.23
C ASN A 290 3.00 -1.08 0.85
N HIS A 291 1.90 -1.82 1.07
CA HIS A 291 1.81 -2.83 2.12
C HIS A 291 0.85 -3.95 1.69
N PRO A 292 1.16 -5.24 1.95
CA PRO A 292 0.38 -6.39 1.49
C PRO A 292 -1.07 -6.44 1.98
N TYR A 293 -1.34 -5.76 3.10
CA TYR A 293 -2.64 -5.70 3.78
C TYR A 293 -3.33 -4.34 3.66
N ILE A 294 -2.86 -3.46 2.77
CA ILE A 294 -3.52 -2.18 2.44
C ILE A 294 -3.94 -2.22 0.98
N LEU A 295 -5.12 -1.67 0.68
CA LEU A 295 -5.69 -1.62 -0.67
C LEU A 295 -4.75 -0.92 -1.66
N ASP A 296 -4.42 -1.59 -2.75
CA ASP A 296 -3.56 -1.03 -3.81
C ASP A 296 -4.37 -0.25 -4.85
N MET A 297 -3.86 0.92 -5.25
CA MET A 297 -4.46 1.76 -6.27
C MET A 297 -3.69 1.63 -7.58
N HIS A 298 -4.38 1.23 -8.64
CA HIS A 298 -3.81 1.05 -9.98
C HIS A 298 -3.85 2.35 -10.80
N TYR A 299 -4.99 3.05 -10.80
CA TYR A 299 -5.19 4.27 -11.56
C TYR A 299 -6.01 5.29 -10.78
N SER A 300 -5.86 6.55 -11.12
CA SER A 300 -6.90 7.54 -10.88
C SER A 300 -6.97 8.47 -12.08
N PHE A 301 -8.17 8.85 -12.49
CA PHE A 301 -8.40 9.74 -13.63
C PHE A 301 -9.75 10.43 -13.45
N GLN A 302 -10.10 11.33 -14.35
CA GLN A 302 -11.28 12.16 -14.18
C GLN A 302 -12.00 12.41 -15.50
N THR A 303 -13.30 12.69 -15.40
CA THR A 303 -14.08 13.31 -16.47
C THR A 303 -14.38 14.77 -16.11
N SER A 304 -15.22 15.46 -16.89
CA SER A 304 -15.70 16.80 -16.53
C SER A 304 -16.45 16.80 -15.19
N ALA A 305 -17.26 15.79 -14.92
CA ALA A 305 -18.11 15.67 -13.72
C ALA A 305 -17.59 14.71 -12.64
N HIS A 306 -16.73 13.74 -12.99
CA HIS A 306 -16.34 12.64 -12.10
C HIS A 306 -14.87 12.64 -11.75
N ALA A 307 -14.57 12.28 -10.50
CA ALA A 307 -13.24 11.94 -10.02
C ALA A 307 -13.23 10.42 -9.75
N ILE A 308 -12.29 9.70 -10.38
CA ILE A 308 -12.30 8.23 -10.43
C ILE A 308 -11.02 7.68 -9.82
N ILE A 309 -11.15 6.69 -8.94
CA ILE A 309 -10.06 5.92 -8.33
C ILE A 309 -10.29 4.45 -8.71
N VAL A 310 -9.25 3.76 -9.18
CA VAL A 310 -9.31 2.36 -9.59
C VAL A 310 -8.32 1.56 -8.76
N THR A 311 -8.81 0.55 -8.06
CA THR A 311 -8.06 -0.28 -7.11
C THR A 311 -8.15 -1.76 -7.46
N GLU A 312 -7.36 -2.58 -6.76
CA GLU A 312 -7.54 -4.03 -6.81
C GLU A 312 -8.98 -4.41 -6.41
N LEU A 313 -9.51 -5.45 -7.05
CA LEU A 313 -10.83 -6.00 -6.72
C LEU A 313 -10.70 -7.04 -5.61
N VAL A 314 -11.28 -6.75 -4.45
CA VAL A 314 -11.34 -7.68 -3.31
C VAL A 314 -12.73 -8.30 -3.25
N ARG A 315 -12.82 -9.63 -3.36
CA ARG A 315 -14.09 -10.35 -3.68
C ARG A 315 -14.72 -11.11 -2.52
N GLY A 316 -14.06 -11.22 -1.37
CA GLY A 316 -14.53 -11.98 -0.21
C GLY A 316 -15.49 -11.23 0.72
N GLY A 317 -15.95 -10.03 0.35
CA GLY A 317 -16.78 -9.17 1.19
C GLY A 317 -15.96 -8.43 2.25
N ASP A 318 -16.63 -7.98 3.32
CA ASP A 318 -16.01 -7.34 4.47
C ASP A 318 -16.15 -8.18 5.76
N LEU A 319 -15.34 -7.88 6.78
CA LEU A 319 -15.38 -8.64 8.03
C LEU A 319 -16.71 -8.52 8.79
N ASN A 320 -17.47 -7.43 8.59
CA ASN A 320 -18.79 -7.29 9.20
C ASN A 320 -19.81 -8.22 8.51
N GLU A 321 -19.77 -8.37 7.18
CA GLU A 321 -20.57 -9.36 6.45
C GLU A 321 -20.19 -10.78 6.89
N LEU A 322 -18.90 -11.07 7.00
CA LEU A 322 -18.42 -12.37 7.48
C LEU A 322 -18.91 -12.69 8.90
N MET A 323 -18.89 -11.71 9.81
CA MET A 323 -19.39 -11.84 11.17
C MET A 323 -20.91 -12.07 11.19
N LYS A 324 -21.69 -11.25 10.47
CA LYS A 324 -23.16 -11.34 10.40
C LYS A 324 -23.65 -12.64 9.78
N THR A 325 -22.92 -13.18 8.82
CA THR A 325 -23.24 -14.46 8.16
C THR A 325 -22.73 -15.67 8.94
N SER A 326 -21.90 -15.47 9.97
CA SER A 326 -21.50 -16.53 10.89
C SER A 326 -22.71 -17.06 11.67
N LYS A 327 -22.84 -18.39 11.75
CA LYS A 327 -23.93 -19.06 12.49
C LYS A 327 -24.02 -18.64 13.96
N LYS A 328 -22.89 -18.23 14.55
CA LYS A 328 -22.79 -17.84 15.95
C LYS A 328 -23.01 -16.34 16.19
N GLY A 329 -23.06 -15.53 15.13
CA GLY A 329 -23.06 -14.07 15.23
C GLY A 329 -21.70 -13.44 15.60
N TYR A 330 -20.66 -14.27 15.77
CA TYR A 330 -19.27 -13.89 16.04
C TYR A 330 -18.30 -14.85 15.32
N LEU A 331 -17.02 -14.50 15.29
CA LEU A 331 -15.96 -15.26 14.64
C LEU A 331 -15.11 -16.06 15.65
N PRO A 332 -14.57 -17.23 15.27
CA PRO A 332 -13.65 -17.99 16.12
C PRO A 332 -12.35 -17.22 16.42
N GLU A 333 -11.84 -17.35 17.65
CA GLU A 333 -10.64 -16.62 18.10
C GLU A 333 -9.41 -16.85 17.22
N GLY A 334 -9.16 -18.09 16.76
CA GLY A 334 -8.02 -18.38 15.88
C GLY A 334 -8.06 -17.58 14.57
N ARG A 335 -9.26 -17.36 14.03
CA ARG A 335 -9.47 -16.52 12.84
C ARG A 335 -9.27 -15.04 13.16
N VAL A 336 -9.85 -14.56 14.27
CA VAL A 336 -9.71 -13.16 14.69
C VAL A 336 -8.26 -12.84 15.05
N ARG A 337 -7.49 -13.79 15.57
CA ARG A 337 -6.05 -13.64 15.83
C ARG A 337 -5.29 -13.28 14.55
N LEU A 338 -5.53 -14.03 13.48
CA LEU A 338 -4.88 -13.74 12.19
C LEU A 338 -5.28 -12.35 11.68
N TYR A 339 -6.57 -12.05 11.65
CA TYR A 339 -7.05 -10.73 11.17
C TYR A 339 -6.54 -9.58 12.03
N ALA A 340 -6.50 -9.74 13.36
CA ALA A 340 -5.96 -8.73 14.27
C ALA A 340 -4.47 -8.46 13.99
N ALA A 341 -3.68 -9.50 13.73
CA ALA A 341 -2.27 -9.34 13.39
C ALA A 341 -2.07 -8.61 12.05
N GLU A 342 -2.85 -8.96 11.03
CA GLU A 342 -2.78 -8.33 9.70
C GLU A 342 -3.21 -6.87 9.72
N ILE A 343 -4.30 -6.55 10.44
CA ILE A 343 -4.74 -5.18 10.66
C ILE A 343 -3.68 -4.40 11.43
N ALA A 344 -3.09 -4.99 12.49
CA ALA A 344 -2.07 -4.34 13.29
C ALA A 344 -0.83 -3.99 12.43
N LEU A 345 -0.40 -4.89 11.54
CA LEU A 345 0.68 -4.63 10.59
C LEU A 345 0.34 -3.48 9.63
N ALA A 346 -0.87 -3.46 9.08
CA ALA A 346 -1.32 -2.38 8.20
C ALA A 346 -1.35 -1.02 8.94
N LEU A 347 -1.83 -1.00 10.18
CA LEU A 347 -1.81 0.21 11.01
C LEU A 347 -0.38 0.66 11.32
N ASN A 348 0.52 -0.26 11.67
CA ASN A 348 1.91 0.09 11.94
C ASN A 348 2.56 0.78 10.73
N HIS A 349 2.36 0.22 9.53
CA HIS A 349 2.86 0.83 8.29
C HIS A 349 2.34 2.27 8.09
N LEU A 350 1.03 2.49 8.31
CA LEU A 350 0.46 3.84 8.25
C LEU A 350 1.12 4.77 9.28
N HIS A 351 1.32 4.29 10.50
CA HIS A 351 1.90 5.08 11.60
C HIS A 351 3.38 5.40 11.38
N GLU A 352 4.15 4.48 10.78
CA GLU A 352 5.54 4.70 10.36
C GLU A 352 5.66 5.78 9.29
N LEU A 353 4.69 5.84 8.37
CA LEU A 353 4.57 6.93 7.41
C LEU A 353 4.15 8.25 8.09
N GLY A 354 3.70 8.23 9.34
CA GLY A 354 3.16 9.38 10.06
C GLY A 354 1.69 9.67 9.74
N LEU A 355 0.98 8.68 9.20
CA LEU A 355 -0.45 8.73 8.94
C LEU A 355 -1.26 8.23 10.14
N ILE A 356 -2.50 8.69 10.24
CA ILE A 356 -3.51 8.20 11.20
C ILE A 356 -4.73 7.80 10.39
N TYR A 357 -5.23 6.58 10.59
CA TYR A 357 -6.28 5.99 9.77
C TYR A 357 -7.69 6.50 10.13
N ARG A 358 -8.02 6.57 11.43
CA ARG A 358 -9.22 7.19 12.03
C ARG A 358 -10.58 6.53 11.77
N ASP A 359 -10.66 5.47 10.97
CA ASP A 359 -11.94 4.80 10.69
C ASP A 359 -11.85 3.27 10.63
N LEU A 360 -11.08 2.67 11.55
CA LEU A 360 -11.04 1.21 11.67
C LEU A 360 -12.34 0.67 12.26
N LYS A 361 -12.97 -0.19 11.46
CA LYS A 361 -14.17 -0.97 11.78
C LYS A 361 -14.23 -2.18 10.84
N PRO A 362 -14.96 -3.26 11.18
CA PRO A 362 -15.03 -4.45 10.34
C PRO A 362 -15.49 -4.19 8.89
N CYS A 363 -16.35 -3.19 8.64
CA CYS A 363 -16.81 -2.84 7.29
C CYS A 363 -15.71 -2.31 6.36
N ASN A 364 -14.64 -1.73 6.93
CA ASN A 364 -13.52 -1.19 6.14
C ASN A 364 -12.36 -2.20 5.99
N VAL A 365 -12.53 -3.42 6.52
CA VAL A 365 -11.58 -4.51 6.37
C VAL A 365 -12.15 -5.52 5.41
N LEU A 366 -11.66 -5.50 4.17
CA LEU A 366 -12.09 -6.40 3.10
C LEU A 366 -11.39 -7.75 3.22
N LEU A 367 -12.00 -8.79 2.67
CA LEU A 367 -11.44 -10.14 2.68
C LEU A 367 -11.08 -10.60 1.25
N GLY A 368 -9.83 -11.00 1.05
CA GLY A 368 -9.35 -11.60 -0.19
C GLY A 368 -9.86 -13.03 -0.40
N GLU A 369 -9.79 -13.52 -1.63
CA GLU A 369 -10.12 -14.91 -1.95
C GLU A 369 -9.14 -15.89 -1.32
N ASP A 370 -7.92 -15.41 -1.05
CA ASP A 370 -6.85 -16.07 -0.30
C ASP A 370 -7.15 -16.17 1.20
N GLY A 371 -8.21 -15.53 1.69
CA GLY A 371 -8.58 -15.50 3.11
C GLY A 371 -7.84 -14.46 3.94
N HIS A 372 -6.94 -13.69 3.34
CA HIS A 372 -6.21 -12.59 3.98
C HIS A 372 -7.01 -11.29 3.91
N ILE A 373 -6.82 -10.40 4.87
CA ILE A 373 -7.50 -9.10 4.86
C ILE A 373 -6.85 -8.09 3.91
N VAL A 374 -7.62 -7.07 3.55
CA VAL A 374 -7.13 -5.84 2.91
C VAL A 374 -7.84 -4.65 3.56
N LEU A 375 -7.07 -3.78 4.22
CA LEU A 375 -7.57 -2.54 4.80
C LEU A 375 -7.90 -1.54 3.69
N ALA A 376 -9.15 -1.08 3.63
CA ALA A 376 -9.68 -0.20 2.60
C ALA A 376 -10.18 1.14 3.17
N ASP A 377 -10.62 2.04 2.30
CA ASP A 377 -11.20 3.35 2.64
C ASP A 377 -10.27 4.29 3.44
N MET A 378 -9.45 5.05 2.71
CA MET A 378 -8.54 6.06 3.29
C MET A 378 -9.19 7.45 3.38
N GLY A 379 -10.52 7.57 3.16
CA GLY A 379 -11.20 8.87 3.06
C GLY A 379 -11.11 9.72 4.33
N LEU A 380 -11.02 9.07 5.50
CA LEU A 380 -10.84 9.74 6.78
C LEU A 380 -9.39 9.73 7.28
N ALA A 381 -8.40 9.20 6.54
CA ALA A 381 -7.02 9.22 7.02
C ALA A 381 -6.40 10.63 6.99
N THR A 382 -5.34 10.88 7.77
CA THR A 382 -4.64 12.18 7.83
C THR A 382 -3.16 12.04 8.14
N GLY A 383 -2.40 13.15 8.06
CA GLY A 383 -0.94 13.21 8.30
C GLY A 383 -0.12 13.61 7.08
N LEU A 384 -0.71 13.60 5.89
CA LEU A 384 0.00 13.84 4.63
C LEU A 384 0.64 15.23 4.51
N GLU A 385 0.00 16.26 5.04
CA GLU A 385 0.55 17.63 4.98
C GLU A 385 1.79 17.77 5.87
N GLU A 386 1.78 17.13 7.04
CA GLU A 386 2.92 17.07 7.94
C GLU A 386 4.10 16.32 7.28
N ILE A 387 3.83 15.22 6.56
CA ILE A 387 4.83 14.48 5.78
C ILE A 387 5.44 15.38 4.69
N ARG A 388 4.59 16.05 3.91
CA ARG A 388 5.02 16.97 2.83
C ARG A 388 5.83 18.14 3.39
N ALA A 389 5.45 18.70 4.54
CA ALA A 389 6.16 19.78 5.19
C ALA A 389 7.55 19.36 5.67
N LYS A 390 7.67 18.22 6.36
CA LYS A 390 8.96 17.65 6.80
C LYS A 390 9.90 17.39 5.63
N LYS A 391 9.37 16.87 4.52
CA LYS A 391 10.15 16.64 3.29
C LYS A 391 10.70 17.94 2.71
N ARG A 392 9.85 18.97 2.57
CA ARG A 392 10.26 20.31 2.09
C ARG A 392 11.31 20.95 2.99
N GLU A 393 11.21 20.77 4.30
CA GLU A 393 12.19 21.26 5.27
C GLU A 393 13.53 20.54 5.14
N LYS A 394 13.54 19.21 5.07
CA LYS A 394 14.75 18.42 4.84
C LYS A 394 15.45 18.80 3.52
N GLU A 395 14.68 18.99 2.46
CA GLU A 395 15.19 19.43 1.15
C GLU A 395 15.74 20.86 1.17
N ARG A 396 15.20 21.74 2.03
CA ARG A 396 15.71 23.10 2.25
C ARG A 396 17.02 23.10 3.03
N LEU A 397 17.11 22.30 4.08
CA LEU A 397 18.32 22.15 4.89
C LEU A 397 19.47 21.57 4.05
N ALA A 398 19.21 20.49 3.30
CA ALA A 398 20.19 19.91 2.37
C ALA A 398 20.66 20.91 1.29
N ALA A 399 19.78 21.82 0.85
CA ALA A 399 20.13 22.85 -0.12
C ALA A 399 21.05 23.94 0.43
N ASN A 400 20.90 24.27 1.71
CA ASN A 400 21.74 25.27 2.36
C ASN A 400 23.12 24.69 2.67
N GLU A 401 23.20 23.42 3.10
CA GLU A 401 24.49 22.74 3.30
C GLU A 401 25.31 22.64 2.01
N SER A 402 24.66 22.41 0.86
CA SER A 402 25.34 22.38 -0.45
C SER A 402 25.84 23.75 -0.95
N LYS A 403 25.32 24.86 -0.42
CA LYS A 403 25.76 26.22 -0.80
C LYS A 403 26.96 26.71 0.03
N ASP A 404 27.07 26.27 1.27
CA ASP A 404 28.17 26.66 2.16
C ASP A 404 29.50 25.96 1.81
N THR A 405 29.50 25.01 0.86
CA THR A 405 30.70 24.31 0.38
C THR A 405 31.35 24.91 -0.88
N GLU A 406 30.73 25.88 -1.57
CA GLU A 406 31.31 26.48 -2.79
C GLU A 406 31.88 27.90 -2.61
N GLU A 407 31.67 28.58 -1.47
CA GLU A 407 32.30 29.87 -1.19
C GLU A 407 32.73 30.01 0.28
N ALA A 408 33.89 29.43 0.65
CA ALA A 408 34.66 29.93 1.80
C ALA A 408 36.15 29.58 1.67
N PRO A 409 37.08 30.55 1.72
CA PRO A 409 38.49 30.26 1.88
C PRO A 409 38.73 29.76 3.31
N ALA A 410 39.71 28.86 3.47
CA ALA A 410 40.11 28.27 4.73
C ALA A 410 40.40 29.36 5.80
N SER A 411 39.46 29.55 6.72
CA SER A 411 39.72 30.18 8.00
C SER A 411 38.92 29.45 9.07
N SER A 412 39.64 29.08 10.13
CA SER A 412 39.19 28.31 11.29
C SER A 412 37.91 28.88 11.92
N ARG A 413 36.80 28.14 11.84
CA ARG A 413 35.64 28.36 12.72
C ARG A 413 36.04 27.94 14.15
N GLN A 414 36.32 28.91 15.02
CA GLN A 414 36.34 28.69 16.46
C GLN A 414 34.89 28.54 16.95
N LEU A 415 34.58 27.41 17.58
CA LEU A 415 33.31 27.17 18.26
C LEU A 415 33.17 28.13 19.44
N THR A 416 31.96 28.60 19.71
CA THR A 416 31.72 29.50 20.83
C THR A 416 31.64 28.70 22.14
N ASP A 417 32.09 29.29 23.26
CA ASP A 417 32.11 28.64 24.59
C ASP A 417 30.74 28.08 25.03
N ALA A 418 29.64 28.66 24.52
CA ALA A 418 28.28 28.20 24.77
C ALA A 418 27.94 26.88 24.05
N GLU A 419 28.52 26.64 22.87
CA GLU A 419 28.30 25.41 22.09
C GLU A 419 29.12 24.25 22.65
N GLU A 420 30.32 24.52 23.18
CA GLU A 420 31.09 23.51 23.92
C GLU A 420 30.45 23.16 25.27
N GLN A 421 29.87 24.13 25.97
CA GLN A 421 29.20 23.87 27.24
C GLN A 421 27.95 22.99 27.04
N LYS A 422 27.15 23.25 26.01
CA LYS A 422 25.99 22.44 25.67
C LYS A 422 26.36 20.99 25.32
N ARG A 423 27.47 20.79 24.60
CA ARG A 423 27.99 19.44 24.30
C ARG A 423 28.49 18.71 25.56
N ARG A 424 29.17 19.43 26.47
CA ARG A 424 29.61 18.86 27.76
C ARG A 424 28.44 18.50 28.68
N ASP A 425 27.34 19.24 28.62
CA ASP A 425 26.14 18.96 29.42
C ASP A 425 25.33 17.78 28.83
N GLU A 426 25.38 17.57 27.51
CA GLU A 426 24.78 16.41 26.83
C GLU A 426 25.60 15.12 27.01
N GLU A 427 26.94 15.20 27.09
CA GLU A 427 27.82 14.05 27.36
C GLU A 427 27.83 13.61 28.83
N ASN A 428 27.48 14.49 29.78
CA ASN A 428 27.45 14.19 31.22
C ASN A 428 26.08 13.71 31.75
N ALA A 429 25.08 13.54 30.88
CA ALA A 429 23.81 12.92 31.26
C ALA A 429 24.01 11.41 31.51
N ALA A 430 23.87 10.99 32.77
CA ALA A 430 24.13 9.62 33.20
C ALA A 430 23.33 8.57 32.41
N PRO A 431 23.91 7.38 32.11
CA PRO A 431 23.23 6.33 31.38
C PRO A 431 22.12 5.74 32.26
N SER A 432 20.87 5.94 31.85
CA SER A 432 19.74 5.23 32.45
C SER A 432 19.80 3.75 32.06
N THR A 433 19.68 2.91 33.08
CA THR A 433 19.70 1.45 32.97
C THR A 433 18.54 0.94 32.13
N ASN A 434 18.80 0.55 30.88
CA ASN A 434 18.06 -0.49 30.16
C ASN A 434 18.85 -0.96 28.93
N SER A 435 19.79 -1.88 29.16
CA SER A 435 20.59 -2.55 28.11
C SER A 435 19.77 -3.46 27.18
N GLN A 436 18.44 -3.52 27.34
CA GLN A 436 17.52 -4.27 26.46
C GLN A 436 16.83 -3.41 25.39
N LEU A 437 16.94 -2.07 25.45
CA LEU A 437 16.30 -1.16 24.48
C LEU A 437 17.17 -0.86 23.24
N GLN A 438 18.43 -1.31 23.21
CA GLN A 438 19.38 -0.97 22.14
C GLN A 438 19.24 -1.81 20.86
N ASN A 439 18.40 -2.86 20.87
CA ASN A 439 18.25 -3.80 19.74
C ASN A 439 16.88 -3.74 19.04
N ILE A 440 16.06 -2.71 19.28
CA ILE A 440 14.73 -2.61 18.65
C ILE A 440 14.87 -2.01 17.25
N PRO A 441 14.45 -2.69 16.16
CA PRO A 441 14.40 -2.09 14.84
C PRO A 441 13.52 -0.84 14.84
N LYS A 442 13.99 0.26 14.23
CA LYS A 442 13.24 1.53 14.15
C LYS A 442 11.84 1.39 13.57
N SER A 443 11.59 0.34 12.77
CA SER A 443 10.28 0.03 12.20
C SER A 443 9.23 -0.46 13.21
N PHE A 444 9.70 -0.93 14.38
CA PHE A 444 8.85 -1.41 15.46
C PHE A 444 8.91 -0.51 16.70
N ALA A 445 9.87 0.41 16.73
CA ALA A 445 9.97 1.44 17.76
C ALA A 445 8.82 2.45 17.61
N ARG A 446 8.42 3.07 18.74
CA ARG A 446 7.49 4.19 18.75
C ARG A 446 7.89 5.22 17.67
N PRO A 447 6.97 5.68 16.80
CA PRO A 447 7.27 6.73 15.83
C PRO A 447 7.90 7.95 16.53
N PRO A 448 9.12 8.37 16.14
CA PRO A 448 9.78 9.50 16.77
C PRO A 448 8.95 10.76 16.55
N ASP A 449 8.68 11.50 17.62
CA ASP A 449 7.78 12.66 17.64
C ASP A 449 6.31 12.35 17.28
N ALA A 450 5.65 11.51 18.08
CA ALA A 450 4.18 11.40 18.11
C ALA A 450 3.51 12.69 18.64
N LYS A 451 3.89 13.85 18.10
CA LYS A 451 3.28 15.14 18.40
C LYS A 451 1.81 15.03 18.06
N TYR A 452 0.98 15.46 18.99
CA TYR A 452 -0.44 15.61 18.77
C TYR A 452 -0.69 16.33 17.44
N THR A 453 -1.64 15.83 16.66
CA THR A 453 -2.09 16.44 15.41
C THR A 453 -2.40 17.91 15.67
N ARG A 454 -1.99 18.77 14.74
CA ARG A 454 -2.48 20.15 14.73
C ARG A 454 -3.99 20.20 14.47
N ARG A 455 -4.52 19.17 13.82
CA ARG A 455 -5.93 19.01 13.46
C ARG A 455 -6.76 18.58 14.67
N LYS A 456 -7.71 19.45 15.05
CA LYS A 456 -8.67 19.23 16.15
C LYS A 456 -10.00 18.61 15.70
N THR A 457 -10.05 18.04 14.49
CA THR A 457 -11.27 17.47 13.90
C THR A 457 -11.59 16.12 14.52
N THR A 458 -12.82 15.95 15.00
CA THR A 458 -13.29 14.74 15.68
C THR A 458 -14.11 13.89 14.70
N VAL A 459 -13.42 13.13 13.84
CA VAL A 459 -13.99 12.25 12.81
C VAL A 459 -13.80 10.79 13.16
N GLY A 460 -14.61 9.89 12.61
CA GLY A 460 -14.59 8.46 12.86
C GLY A 460 -15.98 7.89 13.18
N THR A 461 -16.12 6.58 13.07
CA THR A 461 -17.40 5.89 13.30
C THR A 461 -17.73 5.78 14.79
N LYS A 462 -18.98 6.10 15.17
CA LYS A 462 -19.49 5.96 16.56
C LYS A 462 -19.31 4.50 17.04
N GLY A 463 -18.92 4.32 18.30
CA GLY A 463 -18.59 3.00 18.86
C GLY A 463 -17.12 2.60 18.73
N TYR A 464 -16.39 3.12 17.72
CA TYR A 464 -14.95 2.84 17.51
C TYR A 464 -14.04 3.99 17.92
N MET A 465 -14.59 5.20 18.11
CA MET A 465 -13.80 6.38 18.49
C MET A 465 -13.19 6.22 19.90
N ALA A 466 -11.93 6.60 20.04
CA ALA A 466 -11.20 6.56 21.31
C ALA A 466 -11.68 7.63 22.33
N PRO A 467 -11.47 7.43 23.65
CA PRO A 467 -11.89 8.35 24.71
C PRO A 467 -11.34 9.77 24.56
N GLU A 468 -10.09 9.91 24.13
CA GLU A 468 -9.44 11.19 23.87
C GLU A 468 -10.11 11.97 22.72
N LEU A 469 -10.72 11.27 21.76
CA LEU A 469 -11.44 11.88 20.65
C LEU A 469 -12.86 12.28 21.05
N ILE A 470 -13.55 11.42 21.81
CA ILE A 470 -14.90 11.68 22.34
C ILE A 470 -14.87 12.81 23.36
N SER A 471 -13.92 12.82 24.30
CA SER A 471 -13.76 13.91 25.26
C SER A 471 -13.47 15.25 24.57
N GLY A 472 -12.74 15.26 23.46
CA GLY A 472 -12.59 16.43 22.60
C GLY A 472 -13.92 16.97 22.05
N LYS A 473 -14.92 16.13 21.78
CA LYS A 473 -16.27 16.58 21.36
C LYS A 473 -17.03 17.34 22.45
N LEU A 474 -16.62 17.20 23.72
CA LEU A 474 -17.16 17.98 24.84
C LEU A 474 -16.53 19.38 24.95
N LEU A 475 -15.51 19.70 24.16
CA LEU A 475 -14.83 20.99 24.16
C LEU A 475 -15.16 21.82 22.92
N ARG A 476 -15.00 23.14 23.04
CA ARG A 476 -15.03 24.02 21.87
C ARG A 476 -13.87 23.68 20.94
N ARG A 477 -14.04 23.90 19.62
CA ARG A 477 -13.07 23.46 18.61
C ARG A 477 -11.67 24.04 18.88
N GLU A 478 -11.59 25.26 19.38
CA GLU A 478 -10.37 25.99 19.67
C GLU A 478 -9.64 25.42 20.91
N GLU A 479 -10.39 24.84 21.84
CA GLU A 479 -9.92 24.30 23.13
C GLU A 479 -9.55 22.82 23.04
N ARG A 480 -9.94 22.12 21.97
CA ARG A 480 -9.67 20.69 21.80
C ARG A 480 -8.16 20.40 21.82
N PRO A 481 -7.71 19.39 22.57
CA PRO A 481 -6.38 18.86 22.41
C PRO A 481 -6.26 18.20 21.03
N GLY A 482 -5.04 18.15 20.48
CA GLY A 482 -4.78 17.26 19.36
C GLY A 482 -4.81 15.80 19.81
N TYR A 483 -4.77 14.88 18.86
CA TYR A 483 -4.68 13.42 19.09
C TYR A 483 -3.60 12.85 18.17
N ASN A 484 -3.23 11.58 18.28
CA ASN A 484 -2.26 10.97 17.37
C ASN A 484 -2.71 9.55 16.99
N TYR A 485 -1.81 8.74 16.44
CA TYR A 485 -2.10 7.39 15.97
C TYR A 485 -2.66 6.43 17.03
N THR A 486 -2.53 6.77 18.32
CA THR A 486 -3.05 5.98 19.45
C THR A 486 -4.53 5.62 19.33
N ILE A 487 -5.33 6.46 18.66
CA ILE A 487 -6.78 6.22 18.47
C ILE A 487 -7.07 5.02 17.55
N ASP A 488 -6.14 4.67 16.66
CA ASP A 488 -6.31 3.54 15.74
C ASP A 488 -6.15 2.22 16.49
N TYR A 489 -5.26 2.14 17.49
CA TYR A 489 -5.11 0.97 18.35
C TYR A 489 -6.30 0.77 19.28
N TRP A 490 -6.95 1.85 19.73
CA TRP A 490 -8.25 1.73 20.40
C TRP A 490 -9.31 1.12 19.47
N SER A 491 -9.38 1.62 18.23
CA SER A 491 -10.32 1.13 17.22
C SER A 491 -10.05 -0.34 16.85
N LEU A 492 -8.79 -0.79 16.90
CA LEU A 492 -8.40 -2.18 16.79
C LEU A 492 -8.96 -3.01 17.96
N GLY A 493 -8.83 -2.53 19.20
CA GLY A 493 -9.41 -3.20 20.37
C GLY A 493 -10.93 -3.37 20.25
N VAL A 494 -11.64 -2.32 19.81
CA VAL A 494 -13.09 -2.36 19.56
C VAL A 494 -13.43 -3.37 18.45
N THR A 495 -12.68 -3.35 17.36
CA THR A 495 -12.87 -4.25 16.21
C THR A 495 -12.66 -5.71 16.62
N VAL A 496 -11.59 -6.01 17.34
CA VAL A 496 -11.30 -7.37 17.83
C VAL A 496 -12.39 -7.84 18.79
N TYR A 497 -12.82 -6.99 19.73
CA TYR A 497 -13.93 -7.28 20.63
C TYR A 497 -15.20 -7.62 19.86
N GLU A 498 -15.59 -6.77 18.90
CA GLU A 498 -16.80 -6.98 18.11
C GLU A 498 -16.75 -8.28 17.32
N LEU A 499 -15.60 -8.62 16.73
CA LEU A 499 -15.45 -9.87 15.97
C LEU A 499 -15.55 -11.11 16.86
N VAL A 500 -15.05 -11.10 18.10
CA VAL A 500 -15.12 -12.27 19.00
C VAL A 500 -16.40 -12.33 19.83
N CYS A 501 -17.04 -11.20 20.11
CA CYS A 501 -18.25 -11.13 20.95
C CYS A 501 -19.55 -11.03 20.12
N GLY A 502 -19.47 -10.51 18.89
CA GLY A 502 -20.61 -10.27 18.00
C GLY A 502 -21.32 -8.92 18.20
N TYR A 503 -20.80 -8.07 19.09
CA TYR A 503 -21.35 -6.76 19.41
C TYR A 503 -20.25 -5.79 19.88
N GLN A 504 -20.48 -4.50 19.74
CA GLN A 504 -19.54 -3.47 20.17
C GLN A 504 -19.48 -3.33 21.71
N PRO A 505 -18.30 -3.11 22.31
CA PRO A 505 -18.10 -3.12 23.77
C PRO A 505 -18.81 -1.99 24.52
N PHE A 506 -18.88 -0.79 23.94
CA PHE A 506 -19.42 0.40 24.59
C PHE A 506 -20.74 0.88 24.00
N ASN A 507 -21.43 0.01 23.25
CA ASN A 507 -22.68 0.38 22.61
C ASN A 507 -23.73 0.78 23.65
N LEU A 508 -24.13 2.06 23.65
CA LEU A 508 -25.16 2.58 24.56
C LEU A 508 -26.53 1.91 24.37
N TYR A 509 -26.75 1.26 23.22
CA TYR A 509 -28.00 0.63 22.83
C TYR A 509 -28.07 -0.86 23.21
N ASN A 510 -26.92 -1.50 23.48
CA ASN A 510 -26.86 -2.94 23.75
C ASN A 510 -26.36 -3.16 25.18
N VAL A 511 -27.27 -3.45 26.10
CA VAL A 511 -26.92 -4.07 27.39
C VAL A 511 -27.33 -5.53 27.32
N LEU A 512 -26.46 -6.44 27.77
CA LEU A 512 -26.75 -7.86 27.96
C LEU A 512 -27.99 -8.00 28.86
N GLY A 513 -29.16 -8.18 28.26
CA GLY A 513 -30.45 -8.23 28.92
C GLY A 513 -31.53 -8.71 27.94
N ASP A 514 -32.33 -9.69 28.37
CA ASP A 514 -33.15 -10.51 27.48
C ASP A 514 -34.32 -9.75 26.82
N GLY A 515 -34.18 -9.44 25.52
CA GLY A 515 -35.31 -9.27 24.59
C GLY A 515 -35.25 -8.05 23.67
N PHE A 516 -35.62 -8.24 22.40
CA PHE A 516 -35.69 -7.22 21.33
C PHE A 516 -36.48 -5.94 21.71
N LEU A 517 -37.51 -6.06 22.56
CA LEU A 517 -38.31 -4.91 23.00
C LEU A 517 -37.58 -4.03 24.04
N ALA A 518 -36.71 -4.61 24.86
CA ALA A 518 -35.91 -3.86 25.83
C ALA A 518 -34.83 -3.03 25.11
N GLU A 519 -34.23 -3.60 24.06
CA GLU A 519 -33.26 -2.93 23.17
C GLU A 519 -33.88 -1.69 22.51
N ILE A 520 -35.06 -1.83 21.89
CA ILE A 520 -35.78 -0.70 21.28
C ILE A 520 -36.15 0.36 22.31
N ALA A 521 -36.66 -0.03 23.48
CA ALA A 521 -37.04 0.92 24.52
C ALA A 521 -35.83 1.73 25.01
N GLN A 522 -34.68 1.09 25.14
CA GLN A 522 -33.43 1.74 25.53
C GLN A 522 -32.89 2.64 24.42
N GLU A 523 -32.98 2.23 23.16
CA GLU A 523 -32.60 3.06 22.02
C GLU A 523 -33.39 4.37 21.98
N VAL A 524 -34.70 4.28 22.19
CA VAL A 524 -35.58 5.45 22.29
C VAL A 524 -35.18 6.36 23.46
N GLU A 525 -34.85 5.80 24.63
CA GLU A 525 -34.42 6.59 25.79
C GLU A 525 -33.06 7.28 25.56
N VAL A 526 -32.07 6.56 25.01
CA VAL A 526 -30.76 7.14 24.68
C VAL A 526 -30.90 8.21 23.59
N ALA A 527 -31.78 8.02 22.61
CA ALA A 527 -32.05 9.00 21.56
C ALA A 527 -32.65 10.32 22.10
N LYS A 528 -33.33 10.29 23.25
CA LYS A 528 -33.82 11.51 23.93
C LYS A 528 -32.71 12.32 24.60
N LEU A 529 -31.55 11.71 24.89
CA LEU A 529 -30.43 12.39 25.53
C LEU A 529 -29.77 13.39 24.59
N SER A 530 -29.32 14.53 25.14
CA SER A 530 -28.49 15.47 24.39
C SER A 530 -27.19 14.79 23.91
N PRO A 531 -26.60 15.19 22.77
CA PRO A 531 -25.34 14.62 22.31
C PRO A 531 -24.22 14.68 23.36
N ARG A 532 -24.13 15.77 24.14
CA ARG A 532 -23.17 15.87 25.26
C ARG A 532 -23.41 14.85 26.36
N SER A 533 -24.67 14.56 26.69
CA SER A 533 -25.02 13.55 27.69
C SER A 533 -24.68 12.16 27.19
N GLN A 534 -24.93 11.86 25.90
CA GLN A 534 -24.53 10.60 25.28
C GLN A 534 -23.01 10.40 25.34
N TYR A 535 -22.22 11.41 24.98
CA TYR A 535 -20.74 11.33 25.05
C TYR A 535 -20.22 11.12 26.47
N ARG A 536 -20.86 11.72 27.49
CA ARG A 536 -20.47 11.49 28.89
C ARG A 536 -20.77 10.07 29.35
N ALA A 537 -21.96 9.55 29.06
CA ALA A 537 -22.32 8.18 29.37
C ALA A 537 -21.39 7.16 28.67
N GLU A 538 -21.00 7.44 27.43
CA GLU A 538 -20.05 6.62 26.68
C GLU A 538 -18.66 6.61 27.35
N LEU A 539 -18.14 7.77 27.77
CA LEU A 539 -16.87 7.87 28.50
C LEU A 539 -16.91 7.17 29.87
N GLU A 540 -18.03 7.26 30.59
CA GLU A 540 -18.22 6.56 31.87
C GLU A 540 -18.20 5.03 31.68
N ARG A 541 -18.84 4.51 30.63
CA ARG A 541 -18.75 3.08 30.27
C ARG A 541 -17.33 2.68 29.88
N MET A 542 -16.64 3.49 29.08
CA MET A 542 -15.24 3.24 28.72
C MET A 542 -14.33 3.15 29.95
N ALA A 543 -14.55 4.00 30.95
CA ALA A 543 -13.81 3.97 32.21
C ALA A 543 -14.15 2.77 33.10
N ALA A 544 -15.37 2.21 32.98
CA ALA A 544 -15.79 1.02 33.72
C ALA A 544 -15.16 -0.28 33.19
N GLY A 545 -14.63 -0.25 31.96
CA GLY A 545 -14.07 -1.43 31.29
C GLY A 545 -15.10 -2.19 30.47
N VAL A 546 -14.74 -3.41 30.07
CA VAL A 546 -15.57 -4.26 29.21
C VAL A 546 -15.78 -5.63 29.85
N ASP A 547 -16.98 -6.18 29.64
CA ASP A 547 -17.32 -7.54 30.02
C ASP A 547 -17.15 -8.49 28.84
N TYR A 548 -16.93 -9.78 29.14
CA TYR A 548 -16.69 -10.81 28.13
C TYR A 548 -17.60 -12.02 28.34
N PRO A 549 -18.10 -12.63 27.25
CA PRO A 549 -18.70 -13.96 27.31
C PRO A 549 -17.70 -15.01 27.84
N GLU A 550 -18.22 -16.03 28.52
CA GLU A 550 -17.39 -17.10 29.13
C GLU A 550 -16.48 -17.82 28.13
N TYR A 551 -16.90 -17.92 26.86
CA TYR A 551 -16.15 -18.61 25.82
C TYR A 551 -14.91 -17.84 25.32
N VAL A 552 -14.77 -16.56 25.67
CA VAL A 552 -13.62 -15.75 25.24
C VAL A 552 -12.43 -16.08 26.16
N SER A 553 -11.28 -16.46 25.60
CA SER A 553 -10.08 -16.87 26.32
C SER A 553 -9.40 -15.70 27.06
N GLU A 554 -8.68 -16.01 28.14
CA GLU A 554 -7.96 -15.01 28.93
C GLU A 554 -6.95 -14.21 28.10
N ASP A 555 -6.22 -14.87 27.19
CA ASP A 555 -5.25 -14.21 26.29
C ASP A 555 -5.93 -13.16 25.39
N VAL A 556 -7.15 -13.44 24.89
CA VAL A 556 -7.93 -12.50 24.08
C VAL A 556 -8.45 -11.33 24.93
N ARG A 557 -8.96 -11.62 26.13
CA ARG A 557 -9.44 -10.59 27.06
C ARG A 557 -8.31 -9.64 27.43
N ASP A 558 -7.15 -10.18 27.80
CA ASP A 558 -5.97 -9.39 28.16
C ASP A 558 -5.48 -8.52 26.97
N PHE A 559 -5.45 -9.08 25.76
CA PHE A 559 -5.10 -8.33 24.55
C PHE A 559 -6.04 -7.14 24.32
N ILE A 560 -7.35 -7.39 24.35
CA ILE A 560 -8.37 -6.36 24.14
C ILE A 560 -8.30 -5.31 25.25
N ASN A 561 -8.18 -5.70 26.52
CA ASN A 561 -8.09 -4.77 27.65
C ASN A 561 -6.90 -3.82 27.53
N LYS A 562 -5.73 -4.32 27.07
CA LYS A 562 -4.54 -3.49 26.87
C LYS A 562 -4.66 -2.54 25.68
N LEU A 563 -5.45 -2.89 24.65
CA LEU A 563 -5.79 -1.98 23.54
C LEU A 563 -6.88 -0.96 23.93
N LEU A 564 -7.79 -1.34 24.82
CA LEU A 564 -8.86 -0.51 25.36
C LEU A 564 -8.47 0.23 26.64
N ASP A 565 -7.17 0.46 26.86
CA ASP A 565 -6.70 1.37 27.91
C ASP A 565 -7.14 2.80 27.59
N VAL A 566 -7.91 3.39 28.51
CA VAL A 566 -8.42 4.76 28.41
C VAL A 566 -7.26 5.78 28.39
N ASN A 567 -6.13 5.45 29.01
CA ASN A 567 -4.92 6.26 28.90
C ASN A 567 -4.14 5.89 27.64
N ALA A 568 -4.21 6.78 26.64
CA ALA A 568 -3.54 6.62 25.35
C ALA A 568 -2.01 6.38 25.44
N SER A 569 -1.34 6.81 26.51
CA SER A 569 0.12 6.64 26.65
C SER A 569 0.53 5.26 27.20
N SER A 570 -0.34 4.59 27.94
CA SER A 570 -0.12 3.23 28.44
C SER A 570 -0.78 2.16 27.57
N ARG A 571 -1.65 2.57 26.65
CA ARG A 571 -2.26 1.71 25.63
C ARG A 571 -1.22 0.91 24.85
N MET A 572 -1.50 -0.37 24.63
CA MET A 572 -0.65 -1.26 23.83
C MET A 572 -0.43 -0.71 22.42
N GLY A 573 0.78 -0.88 21.88
CA GLY A 573 1.19 -0.25 20.62
C GLY A 573 1.68 1.20 20.79
N CYS A 574 1.43 1.82 21.94
CA CYS A 574 1.69 3.25 22.19
C CYS A 574 2.74 3.49 23.28
N THR A 575 3.20 2.44 23.97
CA THR A 575 4.23 2.54 25.00
C THR A 575 5.59 2.87 24.39
N ALA A 576 6.64 2.96 25.22
CA ALA A 576 8.02 3.09 24.74
C ALA A 576 8.45 1.95 23.81
N ARG A 577 7.85 0.76 23.94
CA ARG A 577 8.14 -0.41 23.10
C ARG A 577 7.39 -0.40 21.77
N GLY A 578 6.36 0.46 21.61
CA GLY A 578 5.63 0.63 20.36
C GLY A 578 4.94 -0.66 19.90
N PHE A 579 5.11 -1.01 18.62
CA PHE A 579 4.47 -2.15 17.99
C PHE A 579 4.92 -3.50 18.56
N LEU A 580 6.11 -3.57 19.16
CA LEU A 580 6.61 -4.81 19.79
C LEU A 580 5.69 -5.33 20.89
N ASP A 581 4.97 -4.44 21.60
CA ASP A 581 4.01 -4.88 22.62
C ASP A 581 2.89 -5.73 22.03
N ILE A 582 2.50 -5.47 20.79
CA ILE A 582 1.49 -6.24 20.07
C ILE A 582 2.12 -7.57 19.62
N MET A 583 3.31 -7.53 19.00
CA MET A 583 3.94 -8.72 18.43
C MET A 583 4.24 -9.80 19.46
N GLU A 584 4.68 -9.39 20.65
CA GLU A 584 5.08 -10.31 21.73
C GLU A 584 3.91 -10.69 22.65
N HIS A 585 2.70 -10.20 22.39
CA HIS A 585 1.56 -10.54 23.23
C HIS A 585 1.29 -12.05 23.20
N PRO A 586 0.96 -12.72 24.34
CA PRO A 586 0.66 -14.15 24.38
C PRO A 586 -0.41 -14.61 23.39
N TYR A 587 -1.34 -13.70 23.05
CA TYR A 587 -2.36 -13.93 22.02
C TYR A 587 -1.77 -14.30 20.64
N PHE A 588 -0.54 -13.90 20.33
CA PHE A 588 0.15 -14.18 19.06
C PHE A 588 1.37 -15.10 19.21
N LYS A 589 1.52 -15.82 20.33
CA LYS A 589 2.73 -16.62 20.64
C LYS A 589 3.15 -17.64 19.56
N ASP A 590 2.19 -18.15 18.78
CA ASP A 590 2.41 -19.17 17.75
C ASP A 590 2.48 -18.57 16.32
N LEU A 591 2.44 -17.23 16.20
CA LEU A 591 2.40 -16.53 14.92
C LEU A 591 3.80 -16.09 14.48
N ASP A 592 4.20 -16.55 13.29
CA ASP A 592 5.40 -16.05 12.61
C ASP A 592 5.04 -14.78 11.82
N TRP A 593 5.42 -13.63 12.38
CA TRP A 593 5.14 -12.30 11.80
C TRP A 593 5.87 -12.05 10.47
N GLU A 594 7.05 -12.63 10.26
CA GLU A 594 7.77 -12.46 9.00
C GLU A 594 7.07 -13.24 7.88
N ARG A 595 6.68 -14.49 8.16
CA ARG A 595 5.85 -15.29 7.26
C ARG A 595 4.48 -14.66 7.03
N LEU A 596 3.89 -14.04 8.05
CA LEU A 596 2.64 -13.33 7.89
C LEU A 596 2.81 -12.18 6.90
N MET A 597 3.84 -11.33 7.07
CA MET A 597 4.06 -10.20 6.16
C MET A 597 4.13 -10.62 4.69
N VAL A 598 4.78 -11.73 4.38
CA VAL A 598 4.90 -12.21 3.00
C VAL A 598 3.70 -13.06 2.55
N LYS A 599 2.60 -13.09 3.32
CA LYS A 599 1.40 -13.90 3.10
C LYS A 599 1.71 -15.41 2.93
N HIS A 600 2.64 -15.93 3.73
CA HIS A 600 2.97 -17.36 3.76
C HIS A 600 2.22 -18.13 4.85
N VAL A 601 1.62 -17.43 5.80
CA VAL A 601 0.71 -18.03 6.78
C VAL A 601 -0.63 -18.30 6.09
N GLN A 602 -1.04 -19.57 5.99
CA GLN A 602 -2.29 -19.93 5.32
C GLN A 602 -3.49 -19.63 6.22
N PRO A 603 -4.48 -18.83 5.78
CA PRO A 603 -5.69 -18.59 6.55
C PRO A 603 -6.54 -19.86 6.71
N GLU A 604 -7.10 -20.07 7.90
CA GLU A 604 -8.03 -21.19 8.16
C GLU A 604 -9.35 -21.06 7.38
N PHE A 605 -9.67 -19.85 6.92
CA PHE A 605 -10.90 -19.54 6.21
C PHE A 605 -10.60 -18.79 4.93
N THR A 606 -11.04 -19.37 3.82
CA THR A 606 -11.09 -18.73 2.50
C THR A 606 -12.55 -18.55 2.09
N PRO A 607 -12.99 -17.34 1.71
CA PRO A 607 -14.36 -17.10 1.32
C PRO A 607 -14.70 -17.83 0.01
N THR A 608 -15.93 -18.34 -0.09
CA THR A 608 -16.42 -18.91 -1.35
C THR A 608 -16.86 -17.80 -2.29
N VAL A 609 -16.06 -17.52 -3.32
CA VAL A 609 -16.35 -16.47 -4.31
C VAL A 609 -17.10 -17.03 -5.53
N LYS A 610 -18.14 -16.32 -5.97
CA LYS A 610 -18.89 -16.70 -7.19
C LYS A 610 -18.05 -16.42 -8.44
N PRO A 611 -17.89 -17.37 -9.38
CA PRO A 611 -17.18 -17.15 -10.63
C PRO A 611 -17.65 -15.90 -11.40
N LEU A 612 -16.74 -15.30 -12.16
CA LEU A 612 -17.00 -14.07 -12.93
C LEU A 612 -17.67 -14.34 -14.29
N THR A 613 -18.04 -15.59 -14.60
CA THR A 613 -18.31 -16.07 -15.96
C THR A 613 -19.63 -15.63 -16.60
N ASP A 614 -20.57 -15.02 -15.87
CA ASP A 614 -21.92 -14.67 -16.38
C ASP A 614 -22.45 -13.34 -15.83
N ARG A 615 -21.62 -12.30 -15.75
CA ARG A 615 -22.07 -10.99 -15.22
C ARG A 615 -22.62 -10.10 -16.33
N LYS A 616 -23.75 -9.44 -16.05
CA LYS A 616 -24.28 -8.38 -16.92
C LYS A 616 -23.19 -7.35 -17.15
N THR A 617 -22.97 -6.99 -18.40
CA THR A 617 -22.06 -5.90 -18.78
C THR A 617 -22.89 -4.69 -19.18
N TYR A 618 -22.50 -3.52 -18.71
CA TYR A 618 -22.99 -2.27 -19.26
C TYR A 618 -22.30 -2.01 -20.61
N SER A 619 -23.03 -1.45 -21.57
CA SER A 619 -22.48 -1.21 -22.91
C SER A 619 -21.37 -0.16 -22.93
N ASN A 620 -21.42 0.80 -22.03
CA ASN A 620 -20.38 1.81 -21.80
C ASN A 620 -20.60 2.53 -20.45
N PHE A 621 -19.64 3.39 -20.08
CA PHE A 621 -19.68 4.20 -18.87
C PHE A 621 -20.97 5.04 -18.74
N TRP A 622 -21.38 5.70 -19.82
CA TRP A 622 -22.54 6.61 -19.80
C TRP A 622 -23.87 5.85 -19.64
N ASN A 623 -23.98 4.67 -20.24
CA ASN A 623 -25.13 3.79 -20.07
C ASN A 623 -25.25 3.29 -18.61
N MET A 624 -24.11 2.93 -18.01
CA MET A 624 -24.05 2.55 -16.60
C MET A 624 -24.45 3.71 -15.68
N MET A 625 -23.88 4.90 -15.89
CA MET A 625 -24.20 6.09 -15.09
C MET A 625 -25.68 6.43 -15.21
N ALA A 626 -26.25 6.48 -16.43
CA ALA A 626 -27.67 6.74 -16.62
C ALA A 626 -28.58 5.75 -15.86
N HIS A 627 -28.17 4.48 -15.75
CA HIS A 627 -28.88 3.48 -14.97
C HIS A 627 -28.80 3.75 -13.45
N PHE A 628 -27.67 4.24 -12.94
CA PHE A 628 -27.54 4.66 -11.53
C PHE A 628 -28.33 5.94 -11.25
N ASP A 629 -28.16 6.96 -12.08
CA ASP A 629 -28.82 8.26 -11.94
C ASP A 629 -30.35 8.11 -11.90
N ALA A 630 -30.90 7.20 -12.71
CA ALA A 630 -32.33 6.90 -12.71
C ALA A 630 -32.85 6.34 -11.37
N ARG A 631 -32.03 5.57 -10.65
CA ARG A 631 -32.36 5.03 -9.32
C ARG A 631 -32.15 6.05 -8.21
N ASP A 632 -31.20 6.98 -8.41
CA ASP A 632 -30.72 7.89 -7.37
C ASP A 632 -31.38 9.27 -7.37
N LYS A 633 -32.35 9.53 -8.27
CA LYS A 633 -33.04 10.83 -8.42
C LYS A 633 -33.61 11.43 -7.13
N HIS A 634 -33.84 10.62 -6.08
CA HIS A 634 -34.38 11.06 -4.80
C HIS A 634 -33.33 11.17 -3.67
N PHE A 635 -32.11 10.67 -3.88
CA PHE A 635 -31.09 10.56 -2.83
C PHE A 635 -29.88 11.48 -3.04
N ILE A 636 -29.54 11.81 -4.29
CA ILE A 636 -28.41 12.68 -4.64
C ILE A 636 -28.94 14.02 -5.13
N ARG A 637 -28.31 15.13 -4.73
CA ARG A 637 -28.74 16.46 -5.18
C ARG A 637 -28.54 16.59 -6.69
N HIS A 638 -29.59 17.02 -7.39
CA HIS A 638 -29.61 17.07 -8.86
C HIS A 638 -28.53 18.01 -9.46
N ASP A 639 -28.12 19.05 -8.73
CA ASP A 639 -27.05 19.96 -9.13
C ASP A 639 -25.65 19.31 -9.10
N TRP A 640 -25.48 18.18 -8.40
CA TRP A 640 -24.18 17.53 -8.31
C TRP A 640 -23.78 16.75 -9.56
N TYR A 641 -24.74 16.46 -10.45
CA TYR A 641 -24.49 15.83 -11.76
C TYR A 641 -23.98 16.83 -12.82
N GLN A 642 -24.02 18.13 -12.53
CA GLN A 642 -23.46 19.14 -13.42
C GLN A 642 -21.94 19.22 -13.28
N ASP A 643 -21.26 19.69 -14.33
CA ASP A 643 -19.83 19.96 -14.25
C ASP A 643 -19.55 21.09 -13.24
N PRO A 644 -18.53 20.94 -12.37
CA PRO A 644 -18.06 22.06 -11.57
C PRO A 644 -17.59 23.21 -12.45
N PRO A 645 -17.75 24.47 -12.00
CA PRO A 645 -17.27 25.61 -12.74
C PRO A 645 -15.73 25.59 -12.87
N PRO A 646 -15.15 26.22 -13.92
CA PRO A 646 -13.73 26.10 -14.26
C PRO A 646 -12.77 26.43 -13.12
N GLU A 647 -13.09 27.39 -12.26
CA GLU A 647 -12.27 27.73 -11.10
C GLU A 647 -12.17 26.59 -10.07
N LYS A 648 -13.23 25.80 -9.89
CA LYS A 648 -13.27 24.66 -8.97
C LYS A 648 -12.65 23.41 -9.57
N GLN A 649 -12.59 23.30 -10.91
CA GLN A 649 -11.90 22.19 -11.59
C GLN A 649 -10.39 22.14 -11.27
N LYS A 650 -9.78 23.27 -10.88
CA LYS A 650 -8.37 23.33 -10.48
C LYS A 650 -8.04 22.41 -9.30
N ALA A 651 -9.00 22.14 -8.41
CA ALA A 651 -8.80 21.20 -7.30
C ALA A 651 -8.50 19.77 -7.77
N PHE A 652 -8.80 19.44 -9.03
CA PHE A 652 -8.60 18.13 -9.63
C PHE A 652 -7.48 18.10 -10.68
N GLU A 653 -6.69 19.18 -10.84
CA GLU A 653 -5.66 19.28 -11.90
C GLU A 653 -4.63 18.13 -11.83
N HIS A 654 -4.32 17.64 -10.63
CA HIS A 654 -3.36 16.56 -10.38
C HIS A 654 -4.01 15.21 -10.06
N TRP A 655 -5.27 15.03 -10.48
CA TRP A 655 -6.01 13.79 -10.21
C TRP A 655 -5.48 12.60 -11.01
N ASP A 656 -4.98 12.82 -12.22
CA ASP A 656 -4.59 11.71 -13.11
C ASP A 656 -3.32 11.01 -12.60
N TYR A 657 -3.31 9.68 -12.57
CA TYR A 657 -2.19 8.85 -12.08
C TYR A 657 -2.33 7.39 -12.56
N ILE A 658 -1.18 6.76 -12.77
CA ILE A 658 -1.02 5.32 -12.91
C ILE A 658 0.05 4.86 -11.91
N SER A 659 -0.18 3.76 -11.20
CA SER A 659 0.82 3.29 -10.23
C SER A 659 2.04 2.68 -10.93
N PRO A 660 3.26 2.90 -10.41
CA PRO A 660 4.46 2.34 -11.00
C PRO A 660 4.41 0.82 -11.15
N HIS A 661 3.81 0.10 -10.19
CA HIS A 661 3.65 -1.36 -10.27
C HIS A 661 2.74 -1.77 -11.42
N THR A 662 1.59 -1.11 -11.57
CA THR A 662 0.65 -1.35 -12.67
C THR A 662 1.31 -1.10 -14.01
N LEU A 663 2.01 0.03 -14.12
CA LEU A 663 2.68 0.40 -15.35
C LEU A 663 3.80 -0.58 -15.71
N LYS A 664 4.62 -1.01 -14.73
CA LYS A 664 5.65 -2.06 -14.95
C LYS A 664 5.04 -3.36 -15.45
N ALA A 665 3.90 -3.78 -14.90
CA ALA A 665 3.20 -4.98 -15.32
C ALA A 665 2.67 -4.85 -16.76
N GLU A 666 2.05 -3.72 -17.11
CA GLU A 666 1.55 -3.46 -18.47
C GLU A 666 2.67 -3.39 -19.51
N LEU A 667 3.82 -2.86 -19.13
CA LEU A 667 5.01 -2.76 -19.98
C LEU A 667 5.74 -4.11 -20.13
N GLY A 668 5.37 -5.13 -19.37
CA GLY A 668 6.00 -6.45 -19.40
C GLY A 668 7.38 -6.52 -18.74
N ILE A 669 7.79 -5.48 -18.02
CA ILE A 669 9.11 -5.39 -17.35
C ILE A 669 9.26 -6.49 -16.29
N ALA A 670 8.17 -6.87 -15.62
CA ALA A 670 8.17 -7.92 -14.61
C ALA A 670 8.61 -9.29 -15.16
N ALA A 671 8.25 -9.64 -16.40
CA ALA A 671 8.60 -10.93 -17.00
C ALA A 671 10.07 -11.05 -17.41
N GLU A 672 10.69 -9.95 -17.86
CA GLU A 672 12.11 -9.92 -18.23
C GLU A 672 13.01 -10.09 -17.00
N MET A 673 12.54 -9.62 -15.85
CA MET A 673 13.14 -9.96 -14.56
C MET A 673 13.00 -11.47 -14.34
N ASP A 674 11.81 -12.06 -14.31
CA ASP A 674 11.65 -13.48 -13.92
C ASP A 674 12.38 -14.53 -14.80
N GLU A 675 12.54 -14.32 -16.12
CA GLU A 675 13.15 -15.31 -17.02
C GLU A 675 14.69 -15.43 -16.88
N SER A 676 15.37 -14.32 -16.60
CA SER A 676 16.83 -14.25 -16.42
C SER A 676 17.26 -14.08 -14.97
N ASN A 677 16.32 -13.65 -14.13
CA ASN A 677 16.46 -13.38 -12.72
C ASN A 677 15.66 -14.39 -11.90
N ARG A 678 15.66 -15.69 -12.24
CA ARG A 678 15.19 -16.73 -11.30
C ARG A 678 16.02 -16.61 -10.03
N PRO A 679 15.53 -15.94 -8.97
CA PRO A 679 16.32 -15.80 -7.78
C PRO A 679 16.15 -17.11 -7.03
N TYR A 680 17.04 -17.30 -6.07
CA TYR A 680 16.96 -18.19 -4.93
C TYR A 680 15.64 -18.10 -4.10
N LYS A 681 14.55 -17.53 -4.62
CA LYS A 681 13.20 -17.38 -4.01
C LYS A 681 12.49 -18.71 -3.72
N ILE A 682 13.02 -19.85 -4.18
CA ILE A 682 12.48 -21.19 -3.86
C ILE A 682 13.41 -22.00 -2.94
N LEU A 683 14.72 -21.71 -2.90
CA LEU A 683 15.70 -22.58 -2.21
C LEU A 683 16.17 -22.09 -0.83
N GLN A 684 15.91 -20.84 -0.44
CA GLN A 684 16.29 -20.34 0.90
C GLN A 684 15.14 -20.25 1.90
N LEU A 685 13.89 -20.40 1.46
CA LEU A 685 12.71 -20.37 2.33
C LEU A 685 12.27 -21.76 2.83
N THR A 686 12.93 -22.83 2.36
CA THR A 686 12.70 -24.22 2.78
C THR A 686 13.73 -24.75 3.78
N GLY A 687 14.80 -24.00 4.07
CA GLY A 687 15.84 -24.46 5.02
C GLY A 687 16.65 -25.66 4.53
N GLU A 688 16.61 -26.00 3.23
CA GLU A 688 17.45 -27.07 2.69
C GLU A 688 18.84 -26.51 2.33
N THR A 689 19.84 -26.87 3.13
CA THR A 689 21.24 -26.72 2.74
C THR A 689 21.50 -27.61 1.52
N ALA A 690 22.00 -27.02 0.43
CA ALA A 690 22.46 -27.78 -0.74
C ALA A 690 23.57 -28.76 -0.32
N GLY A 691 23.26 -30.05 -0.41
CA GLY A 691 24.23 -31.13 -0.53
C GLY A 691 24.55 -31.40 -1.99
#